data_AF-A0A5C6S6F5-F1
#
_entry.id   AF-A0A5C6S6F5-F1
#
_cell.length_a   1.000
_cell.length_b   1.000
_cell.length_c   1.000
_cell.angle_alpha   90.00
_cell.angle_beta   90.00
_cell.angle_gamma   90.00
#
_symmetry.space_group_name_H-M   'P 1'
#
loop_
_entity.id
_entity.type
_entity.pdbx_description
1 polymer ?
#
loop_
_entity_poly.entity_id
_entity_poly.type
_entity_poly.pdbx_seq_one_letter_code
_entity_poly.pdbx_strand_id
1 'polypeptide(L)'
;MNPSNIFQRLAGRNSARLAEVEIVRPYVDSEFYFARNPDVAATNSDAAQHYHLYGWKEGRDPSADFSTRKYLSSHPELLVSQTDPLLHYASSVDAQRHTSDEAAEERRRDAETLRPHFDAGYYLERNPDVAEAGADPLLHFVQHGWREGRDPNPEFSVADYLAAHEDVAESGGNPFLHYIRHGKAEGRVLRRELPEETNLSSVSEPSAAEPSPAEPAPPEAGPIGSMEDIRPHFDVQYYLVHNEDVRESGIDPVAHYWGSGWLEGRDPTPEFSTRHYLETNPDISGQPRPINPFWHYVIAGRNEGRTPQHPGGYRVEQLRHTKPLEQSVADWIRRTEPGDLLDQAEIEALIAAERPEADGKLVVALGHDNYQRVSGGVQFCINHEEQITRERGGSYLNVHPWQPLPRLAHATDNPDPIMVMVLDGNQIGLAHMSALIGAIRALTTRLGQVRVVVHHLLGHLPEQVCELVEATGSSDCWYWLHDYFAICPGVTLRRNGVSYCGAPPVTSNACTLCRFGAERVTHLERMQSFFDRLNVHVVAPSSVALDLFDARADFTTASETVLPHMLLTNIPRDAKGSEDVPSDESGDPDDDRVITVGFLGTPAAHKGWHVFERLMSQLRRNPSYRFVFFGTATPSMLWGTRTPVHVTAADPNAMIDAVAAENCDLVLHWATWPETFSLSTYEAYAGGAWVLTNRISGNVAATVRATERGEVFATQDDLIAFFEDGRAEAMAEALRAERATNKVEHQLSQMIYDIWDAEEATA
;
A
#
# COMPACT_ATOMS: atom_id res chain seq x y z
N MET A 1 15.82 9.39 -41.67
CA MET A 1 17.09 9.21 -40.96
C MET A 1 17.63 7.81 -41.21
N ASN A 2 18.94 7.58 -41.16
CA ASN A 2 19.55 6.27 -41.47
C ASN A 2 19.19 5.25 -40.35
N PRO A 3 18.55 4.08 -40.65
CA PRO A 3 18.15 3.09 -39.64
C PRO A 3 19.29 2.68 -38.71
N SER A 4 20.53 2.62 -39.22
CA SER A 4 21.72 2.30 -38.42
C SER A 4 22.00 3.28 -37.27
N ASN A 5 21.57 4.55 -37.39
CA ASN A 5 21.77 5.56 -36.35
C ASN A 5 20.72 5.45 -35.22
N ILE A 6 19.51 4.98 -35.57
CA ILE A 6 18.43 4.65 -34.61
C ILE A 6 18.81 3.39 -33.83
N PHE A 7 19.25 2.33 -34.52
CA PHE A 7 19.75 1.12 -33.86
C PHE A 7 21.01 1.35 -33.01
N GLN A 8 21.89 2.28 -33.39
CA GLN A 8 23.05 2.67 -32.55
C GLN A 8 22.64 3.44 -31.29
N ARG A 9 21.64 4.33 -31.37
CA ARG A 9 21.06 5.00 -30.18
C ARG A 9 20.30 4.02 -29.28
N LEU A 10 19.54 3.09 -29.86
CA LEU A 10 18.82 2.04 -29.12
C LEU A 10 19.78 1.01 -28.48
N ALA A 11 20.85 0.61 -29.17
CA ALA A 11 21.92 -0.21 -28.61
C ALA A 11 22.66 0.50 -27.47
N GLY A 12 22.81 1.83 -27.55
CA GLY A 12 23.33 2.67 -26.46
C GLY A 12 22.44 2.70 -25.21
N ARG A 13 21.12 2.49 -25.36
CA ARG A 13 20.17 2.41 -24.24
C ARG A 13 20.21 1.05 -23.54
N ASN A 14 20.42 -0.05 -24.26
CA ASN A 14 20.75 -1.35 -23.65
C ASN A 14 22.16 -1.36 -23.03
N SER A 15 23.11 -0.58 -23.56
CA SER A 15 24.45 -0.47 -22.96
C SER A 15 24.48 0.31 -21.64
N ALA A 16 23.56 1.25 -21.41
CA ALA A 16 23.46 1.98 -20.15
C ALA A 16 23.05 1.06 -18.97
N ARG A 17 22.03 0.21 -19.19
CA ARG A 17 21.63 -0.81 -18.20
C ARG A 17 22.69 -1.87 -17.97
N LEU A 18 23.44 -2.26 -19.00
CA LEU A 18 24.59 -3.17 -18.85
C LEU A 18 25.76 -2.50 -18.11
N ALA A 19 25.99 -1.20 -18.30
CA ALA A 19 27.03 -0.45 -17.59
C ALA A 19 26.71 -0.30 -16.09
N GLU A 20 25.45 -0.09 -15.72
CA GLU A 20 25.00 -0.04 -14.32
C GLU A 20 25.16 -1.38 -13.62
N VAL A 21 24.88 -2.49 -14.32
CA VAL A 21 25.13 -3.85 -13.81
C VAL A 21 26.62 -4.06 -13.51
N GLU A 22 27.53 -3.57 -14.36
CA GLU A 22 28.97 -3.66 -14.09
C GLU A 22 29.44 -2.81 -12.89
N ILE A 23 28.72 -1.74 -12.55
CA ILE A 23 29.03 -0.91 -11.37
C ILE A 23 28.65 -1.63 -10.08
N VAL A 24 27.52 -2.34 -10.06
CA VAL A 24 27.05 -3.06 -8.87
C VAL A 24 27.66 -4.45 -8.72
N ARG A 25 28.12 -5.05 -9.82
CA ARG A 25 28.70 -6.40 -9.87
C ARG A 25 29.74 -6.70 -8.78
N PRO A 26 30.68 -5.80 -8.43
CA PRO A 26 31.65 -6.06 -7.37
C PRO A 26 31.05 -6.21 -5.96
N TYR A 27 29.82 -5.74 -5.76
CA TYR A 27 29.13 -5.72 -4.47
C TYR A 27 28.10 -6.84 -4.30
N VAL A 28 27.97 -7.70 -5.33
CA VAL A 28 27.06 -8.85 -5.33
C VAL A 28 27.87 -10.12 -5.17
N ASP A 29 27.71 -10.80 -4.04
CA ASP A 29 28.29 -12.12 -3.81
C ASP A 29 27.39 -13.17 -4.47
N SER A 30 27.83 -13.69 -5.61
CA SER A 30 27.01 -14.63 -6.40
C SER A 30 26.75 -15.95 -5.66
N GLU A 31 27.69 -16.45 -4.86
CA GLU A 31 27.49 -17.70 -4.11
C GLU A 31 26.47 -17.49 -2.98
N PHE A 32 26.60 -16.39 -2.22
CA PHE A 32 25.62 -16.00 -1.22
C PHE A 32 24.24 -15.76 -1.83
N TYR A 33 24.19 -15.04 -2.94
CA TYR A 33 22.95 -14.63 -3.59
C TYR A 33 22.18 -15.84 -4.10
N PHE A 34 22.83 -16.78 -4.81
CA PHE A 34 22.16 -17.99 -5.29
C PHE A 34 21.80 -18.96 -4.17
N ALA A 35 22.63 -19.09 -3.12
CA ALA A 35 22.32 -19.95 -1.99
C ALA A 35 21.03 -19.53 -1.25
N ARG A 36 20.76 -18.22 -1.22
CA ARG A 36 19.58 -17.64 -0.57
C ARG A 36 18.39 -17.45 -1.50
N ASN A 37 18.62 -17.59 -2.81
CA ASN A 37 17.63 -17.42 -3.88
C ASN A 37 17.70 -18.59 -4.88
N PRO A 38 17.26 -19.81 -4.50
CA PRO A 38 17.34 -21.00 -5.34
C PRO A 38 16.54 -20.90 -6.65
N ASP A 39 15.48 -20.09 -6.65
CA ASP A 39 14.66 -19.74 -7.81
C ASP A 39 15.48 -19.06 -8.91
N VAL A 40 16.41 -18.19 -8.52
CA VAL A 40 17.33 -17.47 -9.43
C VAL A 40 18.49 -18.38 -9.86
N ALA A 41 18.92 -19.29 -8.99
CA ALA A 41 19.97 -20.26 -9.31
C ALA A 41 19.53 -21.23 -10.42
N ALA A 42 18.25 -21.60 -10.45
CA ALA A 42 17.68 -22.52 -11.43
C ALA A 42 17.60 -21.94 -12.86
N THR A 43 17.57 -20.61 -13.00
CA THR A 43 17.44 -19.92 -14.29
C THR A 43 18.79 -19.58 -14.93
N ASN A 44 19.92 -20.00 -14.33
CA ASN A 44 21.30 -19.72 -14.78
C ASN A 44 21.55 -18.24 -15.09
N SER A 45 20.91 -17.35 -14.32
CA SER A 45 20.95 -15.90 -14.51
C SER A 45 22.14 -15.28 -13.80
N ASP A 46 22.69 -14.19 -14.32
CA ASP A 46 23.76 -13.43 -13.67
C ASP A 46 23.24 -12.77 -12.36
N ALA A 47 23.88 -13.03 -11.23
CA ALA A 47 23.41 -12.58 -9.91
C ALA A 47 23.33 -11.04 -9.81
N ALA A 48 24.30 -10.34 -10.37
CA ALA A 48 24.35 -8.87 -10.32
C ALA A 48 23.29 -8.25 -11.22
N GLN A 49 23.10 -8.83 -12.41
CA GLN A 49 22.02 -8.43 -13.31
C GLN A 49 20.64 -8.69 -12.70
N HIS A 50 20.44 -9.86 -12.10
CA HIS A 50 19.17 -10.20 -11.45
C HIS A 50 18.89 -9.25 -10.28
N TYR A 51 19.89 -9.03 -9.42
CA TYR A 51 19.75 -8.13 -8.29
C TYR A 51 19.36 -6.71 -8.74
N HIS A 52 20.09 -6.15 -9.70
CA HIS A 52 19.89 -4.79 -10.21
C HIS A 52 18.49 -4.57 -10.81
N LEU A 53 17.99 -5.57 -11.54
CA LEU A 53 16.70 -5.47 -12.23
C LEU A 53 15.50 -5.78 -11.32
N TYR A 54 15.65 -6.75 -10.41
CA TYR A 54 14.54 -7.37 -9.67
C TYR A 54 14.85 -7.52 -8.18
N GLY A 55 16.02 -8.05 -7.83
CA GLY A 55 16.33 -8.49 -6.48
C GLY A 55 16.17 -7.43 -5.39
N TRP A 56 16.60 -6.19 -5.64
CA TRP A 56 16.47 -5.15 -4.62
C TRP A 56 15.02 -4.70 -4.39
N LYS A 57 14.17 -4.79 -5.42
CA LYS A 57 12.73 -4.46 -5.33
C LYS A 57 11.96 -5.50 -4.54
N GLU A 58 12.43 -6.73 -4.59
CA GLU A 58 11.95 -7.86 -3.79
C GLU A 58 12.54 -7.86 -2.37
N GLY A 59 13.43 -6.90 -2.08
CA GLY A 59 14.10 -6.77 -0.79
C GLY A 59 15.04 -7.93 -0.48
N ARG A 60 15.58 -8.60 -1.52
CA ARG A 60 16.64 -9.61 -1.40
C ARG A 60 17.95 -8.91 -1.16
N ASP A 61 18.83 -9.49 -0.36
CA ASP A 61 20.15 -8.92 -0.07
C ASP A 61 21.18 -9.42 -1.11
N PRO A 62 22.01 -8.54 -1.73
CA PRO A 62 22.98 -8.89 -2.76
C PRO A 62 24.23 -9.60 -2.22
N SER A 63 24.52 -9.42 -0.93
CA SER A 63 25.67 -9.99 -0.22
C SER A 63 25.39 -10.00 1.28
N ALA A 64 26.21 -10.70 2.06
CA ALA A 64 26.09 -10.71 3.52
C ALA A 64 26.34 -9.32 4.15
N ASP A 65 27.07 -8.45 3.44
CA ASP A 65 27.54 -7.15 3.96
C ASP A 65 26.61 -5.98 3.60
N PHE A 66 25.61 -6.21 2.74
CA PHE A 66 24.67 -5.17 2.32
C PHE A 66 23.23 -5.64 2.51
N SER A 67 22.49 -4.97 3.40
CA SER A 67 21.05 -5.21 3.56
C SER A 67 20.23 -4.20 2.78
N THR A 68 19.50 -4.68 1.79
CA THR A 68 18.69 -3.86 0.89
C THR A 68 17.57 -3.14 1.63
N ARG A 69 16.88 -3.85 2.54
CA ARG A 69 15.78 -3.26 3.32
C ARG A 69 16.28 -2.19 4.28
N LYS A 70 17.42 -2.44 4.95
CA LYS A 70 18.01 -1.46 5.88
C LYS A 70 18.44 -0.20 5.13
N TYR A 71 19.08 -0.36 3.97
CA TYR A 71 19.53 0.77 3.15
C TYR A 71 18.37 1.61 2.61
N LEU A 72 17.28 0.97 2.17
CA LEU A 72 16.08 1.67 1.70
C LEU A 72 15.32 2.38 2.83
N SER A 73 15.40 1.88 4.07
CA SER A 73 14.78 2.56 5.22
C SER A 73 15.43 3.90 5.55
N SER A 74 16.74 4.03 5.30
CA SER A 74 17.48 5.29 5.50
C SER A 74 17.52 6.19 4.27
N HIS A 75 17.15 5.65 3.09
CA HIS A 75 17.10 6.37 1.81
C HIS A 75 15.76 6.13 1.09
N PRO A 76 14.62 6.51 1.72
CA PRO A 76 13.28 6.23 1.17
C PRO A 76 13.03 6.93 -0.17
N GLU A 77 13.78 7.99 -0.49
CA GLU A 77 13.73 8.66 -1.78
C GLU A 77 14.11 7.74 -2.95
N LEU A 78 14.93 6.70 -2.71
CA LEU A 78 15.30 5.71 -3.74
C LEU A 78 14.12 4.84 -4.15
N LEU A 79 13.15 4.62 -3.24
CA LEU A 79 11.88 3.96 -3.57
C LEU A 79 11.03 4.83 -4.50
N VAL A 80 11.10 6.15 -4.35
CA VAL A 80 10.36 7.12 -5.16
C VAL A 80 11.02 7.31 -6.53
N SER A 81 12.34 7.40 -6.58
CA SER A 81 13.11 7.53 -7.84
C SER A 81 13.33 6.20 -8.57
N GLN A 82 13.00 5.07 -7.93
CA GLN A 82 13.24 3.71 -8.43
C GLN A 82 14.72 3.45 -8.77
N THR A 83 15.61 4.01 -7.95
CA THR A 83 17.06 3.86 -8.10
C THR A 83 17.51 2.62 -7.34
N ASP A 84 18.29 1.75 -7.99
CA ASP A 84 18.88 0.58 -7.32
C ASP A 84 19.70 1.04 -6.10
N PRO A 85 19.38 0.58 -4.88
CA PRO A 85 20.07 0.98 -3.67
C PRO A 85 21.54 0.54 -3.66
N LEU A 86 21.89 -0.56 -4.33
CA LEU A 86 23.28 -0.98 -4.46
C LEU A 86 24.04 -0.15 -5.49
N LEU A 87 23.36 0.31 -6.54
CA LEU A 87 23.92 1.27 -7.50
C LEU A 87 24.12 2.65 -6.86
N HIS A 88 23.13 3.11 -6.08
CA HIS A 88 23.23 4.32 -5.29
C HIS A 88 24.38 4.22 -4.28
N TYR A 89 24.47 3.08 -3.58
CA TYR A 89 25.55 2.79 -2.66
C TYR A 89 26.91 2.78 -3.36
N ALA A 90 27.07 2.01 -4.44
CA ALA A 90 28.28 1.91 -5.26
C ALA A 90 28.72 3.26 -5.85
N SER A 91 27.76 4.16 -6.08
CA SER A 91 27.99 5.51 -6.62
C SER A 91 28.14 6.59 -5.53
N SER A 92 27.99 6.24 -4.26
CA SER A 92 28.07 7.15 -3.11
C SER A 92 29.50 7.31 -2.56
N VAL A 93 29.70 8.36 -1.76
CA VAL A 93 30.96 8.61 -1.02
C VAL A 93 31.27 7.45 -0.05
N ASP A 94 30.26 6.67 0.36
CA ASP A 94 30.45 5.50 1.24
C ASP A 94 31.07 4.31 0.49
N ALA A 95 30.77 4.09 -0.79
CA ALA A 95 31.48 3.09 -1.59
C ALA A 95 32.96 3.46 -1.82
N GLN A 96 33.27 4.75 -1.91
CA GLN A 96 34.65 5.26 -1.99
C GLN A 96 35.42 5.14 -0.67
N ARG A 97 34.73 5.06 0.48
CA ARG A 97 35.33 4.72 1.79
C ARG A 97 35.61 3.23 1.98
N HIS A 98 34.96 2.38 1.19
CA HIS A 98 35.10 0.92 1.28
C HIS A 98 36.18 0.34 0.35
N THR A 99 36.82 1.15 -0.50
CA THR A 99 38.04 0.72 -1.18
C THR A 99 39.28 1.06 -0.36
N SER A 100 39.82 0.02 0.27
CA SER A 100 41.23 -0.21 0.64
C SER A 100 41.49 -0.41 2.13
N ASP A 101 42.51 -1.23 2.37
CA ASP A 101 43.12 -1.61 3.65
C ASP A 101 43.42 -0.43 4.61
N GLU A 102 43.36 0.82 4.14
CA GLU A 102 43.60 2.03 4.92
C GLU A 102 42.51 2.30 5.98
N ALA A 103 41.22 2.07 5.70
CA ALA A 103 40.17 2.31 6.68
C ALA A 103 40.14 1.21 7.77
N ALA A 104 40.53 -0.01 7.42
CA ALA A 104 40.72 -1.09 8.39
C ALA A 104 41.95 -0.85 9.28
N GLU A 105 43.02 -0.30 8.71
CA GLU A 105 44.23 0.13 9.41
C GLU A 105 43.99 1.36 10.31
N GLU A 106 43.19 2.32 9.86
CA GLU A 106 42.77 3.49 10.66
C GLU A 106 41.90 3.06 11.85
N ARG A 107 40.91 2.19 11.64
CA ARG A 107 40.11 1.61 12.72
C ARG A 107 40.97 0.81 13.71
N ARG A 108 42.00 0.12 13.23
CA ARG A 108 42.96 -0.60 14.07
C ARG A 108 43.79 0.37 14.91
N ARG A 109 44.29 1.46 14.33
CA ARG A 109 45.02 2.53 15.05
C ARG A 109 44.14 3.27 16.05
N ASP A 110 42.88 3.51 15.71
CA ASP A 110 41.92 4.14 16.60
C ASP A 110 41.57 3.21 17.77
N ALA A 111 41.34 1.93 17.50
CA ALA A 111 41.15 0.93 18.54
C ALA A 111 42.38 0.80 19.45
N GLU A 112 43.61 0.81 18.89
CA GLU A 112 44.85 0.82 19.68
C GLU A 112 44.98 2.08 20.55
N THR A 113 44.62 3.25 20.03
CA THR A 113 44.64 4.51 20.76
C THR A 113 43.62 4.53 21.91
N LEU A 114 42.44 3.94 21.69
CA LEU A 114 41.35 3.93 22.67
C LEU A 114 41.46 2.80 23.69
N ARG A 115 42.15 1.69 23.36
CA ARG A 115 42.28 0.50 24.20
C ARG A 115 42.68 0.76 25.66
N PRO A 116 43.61 1.69 25.99
CA PRO A 116 43.98 1.96 27.38
C PRO A 116 42.94 2.75 28.17
N HIS A 117 41.95 3.34 27.48
CA HIS A 117 40.96 4.24 28.04
C HIS A 117 39.52 3.69 27.96
N PHE A 118 39.35 2.52 27.34
CA PHE A 118 38.07 1.86 27.15
C PHE A 118 37.82 0.81 28.24
N ASP A 119 36.65 0.85 28.86
CA ASP A 119 36.25 -0.14 29.87
C ASP A 119 35.28 -1.16 29.25
N ALA A 120 35.85 -2.29 28.82
CA ALA A 120 35.07 -3.36 28.20
C ALA A 120 34.03 -3.99 29.14
N GLY A 121 34.29 -4.01 30.46
CA GLY A 121 33.35 -4.56 31.44
C GLY A 121 32.12 -3.67 31.60
N TYR A 122 32.36 -2.38 31.80
CA TYR A 122 31.30 -1.35 31.83
C TYR A 122 30.50 -1.33 30.53
N TYR A 123 31.20 -1.40 29.38
CA TYR A 123 30.56 -1.34 28.08
C TYR A 123 29.62 -2.52 27.85
N LEU A 124 30.02 -3.75 28.18
CA LEU A 124 29.16 -4.93 28.01
C LEU A 124 28.01 -4.97 29.03
N GLU A 125 28.21 -4.50 30.26
CA GLU A 125 27.15 -4.42 31.28
C GLU A 125 26.01 -3.48 30.85
N ARG A 126 26.36 -2.36 30.21
CA ARG A 126 25.39 -1.34 29.78
C ARG A 126 24.80 -1.59 28.39
N ASN A 127 25.35 -2.56 27.66
CA ASN A 127 24.95 -2.93 26.30
C ASN A 127 24.76 -4.46 26.18
N PRO A 128 23.66 -5.03 26.74
CA PRO A 128 23.43 -6.48 26.76
C PRO A 128 23.31 -7.10 25.36
N ASP A 129 22.84 -6.33 24.37
CA ASP A 129 22.77 -6.72 22.96
C ASP A 129 24.15 -7.04 22.37
N VAL A 130 25.18 -6.28 22.75
CA VAL A 130 26.57 -6.51 22.32
C VAL A 130 27.17 -7.74 23.03
N ALA A 131 26.79 -7.96 24.30
CA ALA A 131 27.23 -9.11 25.08
C ALA A 131 26.63 -10.42 24.57
N GLU A 132 25.34 -10.44 24.23
CA GLU A 132 24.65 -11.61 23.67
C GLU A 132 25.15 -11.96 22.26
N ALA A 133 25.55 -10.96 21.48
CA ALA A 133 26.14 -11.15 20.15
C ALA A 133 27.59 -11.66 20.17
N GLY A 134 28.26 -11.67 21.33
CA GLY A 134 29.65 -12.12 21.46
C GLY A 134 30.68 -11.27 20.71
N ALA A 135 30.34 -10.03 20.36
CA ALA A 135 31.21 -9.12 19.61
C ALA A 135 32.34 -8.55 20.49
N ASP A 136 33.49 -8.19 19.89
CA ASP A 136 34.55 -7.46 20.60
C ASP A 136 34.05 -6.04 20.95
N PRO A 137 33.95 -5.67 22.24
CA PRO A 137 33.27 -4.44 22.65
C PRO A 137 34.01 -3.17 22.22
N LEU A 138 35.35 -3.21 22.15
CA LEU A 138 36.15 -2.07 21.71
C LEU A 138 36.00 -1.87 20.20
N LEU A 139 36.06 -2.96 19.43
CA LEU A 139 35.87 -2.90 17.98
C LEU A 139 34.45 -2.45 17.64
N HIS A 140 33.44 -2.96 18.34
CA HIS A 140 32.05 -2.50 18.24
C HIS A 140 31.95 -1.00 18.54
N PHE A 141 32.58 -0.54 19.62
CA PHE A 141 32.55 0.88 19.97
C PHE A 141 33.15 1.76 18.88
N VAL A 142 34.32 1.41 18.33
CA VAL A 142 34.98 2.19 17.26
C VAL A 142 34.15 2.22 15.98
N GLN A 143 33.48 1.10 15.63
CA GLN A 143 32.72 0.97 14.40
C GLN A 143 31.32 1.58 14.47
N HIS A 144 30.63 1.40 15.61
CA HIS A 144 29.19 1.68 15.74
C HIS A 144 28.86 2.42 17.04
N GLY A 145 29.44 2.00 18.16
CA GLY A 145 28.98 2.41 19.49
C GLY A 145 28.94 3.91 19.76
N TRP A 146 29.94 4.68 19.34
CA TRP A 146 29.94 6.14 19.57
C TRP A 146 28.90 6.87 18.71
N ARG A 147 28.51 6.34 17.55
CA ARG A 147 27.45 6.94 16.71
C ARG A 147 26.06 6.66 17.27
N GLU A 148 25.93 5.54 17.98
CA GLU A 148 24.73 5.16 18.72
C GLU A 148 24.65 5.87 20.09
N GLY A 149 25.60 6.77 20.41
CA GLY A 149 25.63 7.52 21.66
C GLY A 149 25.99 6.68 22.89
N ARG A 150 26.58 5.49 22.71
CA ARG A 150 26.96 4.60 23.82
C ARG A 150 28.24 5.09 24.48
N ASP A 151 28.34 4.97 25.80
CA ASP A 151 29.48 5.50 26.55
C ASP A 151 30.62 4.47 26.69
N PRO A 152 31.88 4.83 26.40
CA PRO A 152 33.03 3.90 26.41
C PRO A 152 33.56 3.57 27.81
N ASN A 153 33.27 4.39 28.81
CA ASN A 153 33.63 4.20 30.22
C ASN A 153 32.75 5.10 31.12
N PRO A 154 32.76 4.93 32.46
CA PRO A 154 31.94 5.73 33.37
C PRO A 154 32.29 7.24 33.44
N GLU A 155 33.48 7.63 32.99
CA GLU A 155 34.00 8.99 33.09
C GLU A 155 33.73 9.84 31.85
N PHE A 156 33.39 9.21 30.71
CA PHE A 156 33.17 9.86 29.43
C PHE A 156 31.76 9.58 28.89
N SER A 157 30.97 10.64 28.72
CA SER A 157 29.65 10.60 28.09
C SER A 157 29.74 11.13 26.67
N VAL A 158 29.37 10.31 25.69
CA VAL A 158 29.41 10.71 24.27
C VAL A 158 28.42 11.83 24.00
N ALA A 159 27.21 11.73 24.56
CA ALA A 159 26.16 12.72 24.39
C ALA A 159 26.54 14.07 25.02
N ASP A 160 27.06 14.06 26.24
CA ASP A 160 27.43 15.31 26.94
C ASP A 160 28.62 15.99 26.28
N TYR A 161 29.60 15.22 25.78
CA TYR A 161 30.78 15.77 25.13
C TYR A 161 30.42 16.43 23.78
N LEU A 162 29.55 15.80 22.98
CA LEU A 162 29.08 16.40 21.73
C LEU A 162 28.19 17.63 21.96
N ALA A 163 27.35 17.60 23.00
CA ALA A 163 26.52 18.74 23.37
C ALA A 163 27.32 19.94 23.90
N ALA A 164 28.48 19.70 24.53
CA ALA A 164 29.36 20.73 25.05
C ALA A 164 30.37 21.29 24.03
N HIS A 165 30.66 20.54 22.96
CA HIS A 165 31.70 20.85 21.96
C HIS A 165 31.13 20.74 20.55
N GLU A 166 30.39 21.77 20.12
CA GLU A 166 29.69 21.84 18.83
C GLU A 166 30.64 21.66 17.63
N ASP A 167 31.88 22.14 17.73
CA ASP A 167 32.93 21.95 16.72
C ASP A 167 33.30 20.48 16.49
N VAL A 168 33.24 19.66 17.55
CA VAL A 168 33.46 18.21 17.45
C VAL A 168 32.24 17.53 16.86
N ALA A 169 31.02 17.99 17.18
CA ALA A 169 29.79 17.47 16.60
C ALA A 169 29.71 17.72 15.08
N GLU A 170 30.10 18.91 14.63
CA GLU A 170 30.15 19.26 13.20
C GLU A 170 31.22 18.47 12.43
N SER A 171 32.31 18.07 13.09
CA SER A 171 33.39 17.29 12.45
C SER A 171 32.98 15.86 12.06
N GLY A 172 31.92 15.32 12.68
CA GLY A 172 31.45 13.95 12.46
C GLY A 172 32.45 12.85 12.82
N GLY A 173 33.50 13.17 13.59
CA GLY A 173 34.53 12.22 14.05
C GLY A 173 34.19 11.57 15.40
N ASN A 174 34.91 10.51 15.78
CA ASN A 174 34.70 9.83 17.06
C ASN A 174 35.03 10.79 18.24
N PRO A 175 34.05 11.17 19.07
CA PRO A 175 34.22 12.18 20.11
C PRO A 175 35.16 11.73 21.23
N PHE A 176 35.16 10.43 21.54
CA PHE A 176 36.05 9.87 22.55
C PHE A 176 37.50 9.87 22.05
N LEU A 177 37.72 9.50 20.79
CA LEU A 177 39.05 9.57 20.17
C LEU A 177 39.56 11.01 20.09
N HIS A 178 38.71 11.95 19.72
CA HIS A 178 39.03 13.38 19.72
C HIS A 178 39.44 13.85 21.12
N TYR A 179 38.68 13.49 22.16
CA TYR A 179 39.02 13.85 23.53
C TYR A 179 40.39 13.30 23.97
N ILE A 180 40.68 12.04 23.65
CA ILE A 180 41.96 11.41 24.00
C ILE A 180 43.15 12.03 23.23
N ARG A 181 42.98 12.37 21.95
CA ARG A 181 44.07 12.93 21.12
C ARG A 181 44.30 14.43 21.33
N HIS A 182 43.23 15.20 21.57
CA HIS A 182 43.28 16.66 21.55
C HIS A 182 42.59 17.27 22.78
N GLY A 183 41.36 16.84 23.10
CA GLY A 183 40.53 17.48 24.12
C GLY A 183 41.17 17.54 25.52
N LYS A 184 41.90 16.50 25.93
CA LYS A 184 42.60 16.47 27.24
C LYS A 184 43.76 17.48 27.33
N ALA A 185 44.49 17.70 26.23
CA ALA A 185 45.59 18.67 26.16
C ALA A 185 45.08 20.11 26.00
N GLU A 186 43.92 20.28 25.38
CA GLU A 186 43.21 21.55 25.21
C GLU A 186 42.42 21.98 26.47
N GLY A 187 42.37 21.13 27.51
CA GLY A 187 41.65 21.42 28.75
C GLY A 187 40.13 21.37 28.61
N ARG A 188 39.60 20.65 27.62
CA ARG A 188 38.15 20.53 27.38
C ARG A 188 37.49 19.74 28.52
N VAL A 189 36.43 20.31 29.08
CA VAL A 189 35.63 19.67 30.15
C VAL A 189 34.72 18.58 29.60
N LEU A 190 34.65 17.46 30.33
CA LEU A 190 33.87 16.26 29.99
C LEU A 190 32.38 16.37 30.31
N ARG A 191 32.01 17.30 31.18
CA ARG A 191 30.63 17.56 31.59
C ARG A 191 30.37 19.07 31.59
N ARG A 192 29.12 19.43 31.33
CA ARG A 192 28.62 20.79 31.54
C ARG A 192 28.61 21.09 33.04
N GLU A 193 29.49 21.97 33.50
CA GLU A 193 29.31 22.62 34.81
C GLU A 193 28.15 23.61 34.69
N LEU A 194 27.07 23.35 35.44
CA LEU A 194 26.06 24.39 35.70
C LEU A 194 26.70 25.45 36.60
N PRO A 195 26.46 26.76 36.38
CA PRO A 195 27.11 27.79 37.16
C PRO A 195 26.74 27.68 38.65
N GLU A 196 27.76 27.66 39.51
CA GLU A 196 27.65 27.79 40.95
C GLU A 196 26.94 29.11 41.31
N GLU A 197 25.89 29.02 42.13
CA GLU A 197 25.25 30.19 42.73
C GLU A 197 26.23 30.91 43.67
N THR A 198 26.64 32.10 43.26
CA THR A 198 27.48 33.00 44.05
C THR A 198 26.61 33.82 45.01
N ASN A 199 26.52 33.31 46.24
CA ASN A 199 26.67 34.01 47.52
C ASN A 199 26.40 35.53 47.54
N LEU A 200 25.26 35.91 48.15
CA LEU A 200 25.05 37.22 48.77
C LEU A 200 24.43 37.00 50.16
N SER A 201 25.28 37.02 51.18
CA SER A 201 24.88 37.11 52.58
C SER A 201 25.15 38.50 53.17
N SER A 202 24.26 38.91 54.08
CA SER A 202 24.26 40.06 55.02
C SER A 202 23.61 41.35 54.46
N VAL A 203 22.65 42.01 55.15
CA VAL A 203 22.65 42.40 56.56
C VAL A 203 21.21 42.59 57.14
N SER A 204 20.96 41.95 58.31
CA SER A 204 20.14 42.28 59.50
C SER A 204 18.63 42.64 59.48
N GLU A 205 17.88 41.99 60.39
CA GLU A 205 16.50 42.29 60.86
C GLU A 205 16.38 43.59 61.71
N PRO A 206 15.14 44.08 62.03
CA PRO A 206 14.41 43.57 63.20
C PRO A 206 12.87 43.46 63.08
N SER A 207 12.32 42.38 63.69
CA SER A 207 11.16 42.33 64.61
C SER A 207 9.82 43.04 64.25
N ALA A 208 8.73 42.26 64.10
CA ALA A 208 7.62 42.14 65.07
C ALA A 208 6.35 41.50 64.47
N ALA A 209 5.84 40.49 65.20
CA ALA A 209 4.51 39.86 65.26
C ALA A 209 3.35 40.33 64.35
N GLU A 210 2.69 39.36 63.68
CA GLU A 210 1.29 38.94 63.89
C GLU A 210 0.94 37.68 63.05
N PRO A 211 -0.01 36.81 63.48
CA PRO A 211 -0.28 35.53 62.82
C PRO A 211 -1.34 35.64 61.71
N SER A 212 -1.14 34.92 60.60
CA SER A 212 -2.08 34.78 59.49
C SER A 212 -2.49 33.29 59.34
N PRO A 213 -3.73 32.99 58.89
CA PRO A 213 -4.48 31.80 59.27
C PRO A 213 -4.01 30.50 58.59
N ALA A 214 -4.33 29.39 59.26
CA ALA A 214 -4.22 28.04 58.73
C ALA A 214 -4.84 27.92 57.33
N GLU A 215 -4.07 27.37 56.40
CA GLU A 215 -4.58 26.87 55.12
C GLU A 215 -5.74 25.90 55.36
N PRO A 216 -6.84 26.01 54.61
CA PRO A 216 -7.91 25.04 54.69
C PRO A 216 -7.41 23.69 54.17
N ALA A 217 -7.78 22.62 54.87
CA ALA A 217 -7.57 21.25 54.41
C ALA A 217 -8.08 21.09 52.97
N PRO A 218 -7.42 20.27 52.13
CA PRO A 218 -7.89 20.03 50.77
C PRO A 218 -9.33 19.50 50.81
N PRO A 219 -10.21 19.97 49.91
CA PRO A 219 -11.57 19.50 49.84
C PRO A 219 -11.58 17.99 49.54
N GLU A 220 -12.45 17.27 50.25
CA GLU A 220 -12.66 15.83 50.09
C GLU A 220 -12.83 15.44 48.63
N ALA A 221 -12.13 14.38 48.25
CA ALA A 221 -12.04 13.90 46.89
C ALA A 221 -13.41 13.46 46.35
N GLY A 222 -13.86 14.11 45.26
CA GLY A 222 -14.73 13.45 44.29
C GLY A 222 -14.03 12.18 43.77
N PRO A 223 -14.77 11.22 43.17
CA PRO A 223 -14.26 9.88 42.89
C PRO A 223 -12.92 9.98 42.15
N ILE A 224 -11.84 9.56 42.84
CA ILE A 224 -10.50 9.51 42.25
C ILE A 224 -10.56 8.31 41.32
N GLY A 225 -10.90 8.56 40.05
CA GLY A 225 -10.74 7.56 39.02
C GLY A 225 -9.33 7.01 39.06
N SER A 226 -9.20 5.71 38.84
CA SER A 226 -7.90 5.06 38.76
C SER A 226 -7.61 4.65 37.32
N MET A 227 -6.32 4.59 37.00
CA MET A 227 -5.83 4.01 35.77
C MET A 227 -6.30 2.56 35.58
N GLU A 228 -6.51 1.83 36.67
CA GLU A 228 -6.98 0.44 36.61
C GLU A 228 -8.45 0.29 36.23
N ASP A 229 -9.22 1.36 36.33
CA ASP A 229 -10.61 1.37 35.87
C ASP A 229 -10.67 1.32 34.33
N ILE A 230 -9.71 1.96 33.65
CA ILE A 230 -9.68 1.99 32.18
C ILE A 230 -8.86 0.85 31.57
N ARG A 231 -7.88 0.29 32.28
CA ARG A 231 -6.96 -0.73 31.76
C ARG A 231 -7.66 -1.93 31.10
N PRO A 232 -8.76 -2.51 31.63
CA PRO A 232 -9.47 -3.62 30.98
C PRO A 232 -10.20 -3.23 29.68
N HIS A 233 -10.45 -1.94 29.49
CA HIS A 233 -11.17 -1.38 28.35
C HIS A 233 -10.23 -0.70 27.35
N PHE A 234 -8.97 -0.47 27.73
CA PHE A 234 -7.98 0.22 26.93
C PHE A 234 -7.35 -0.71 25.90
N ASP A 235 -7.24 -0.25 24.65
CA ASP A 235 -6.58 -1.01 23.60
C ASP A 235 -5.12 -0.57 23.47
N VAL A 236 -4.25 -1.27 24.22
CA VAL A 236 -2.80 -0.99 24.26
C VAL A 236 -2.17 -1.06 22.87
N GLN A 237 -2.60 -2.02 22.05
CA GLN A 237 -2.00 -2.26 20.75
C GLN A 237 -2.43 -1.18 19.74
N TYR A 238 -3.74 -0.86 19.70
CA TYR A 238 -4.25 0.26 18.92
C TYR A 238 -3.53 1.56 19.28
N TYR A 239 -3.36 1.83 20.57
CA TYR A 239 -2.74 3.05 21.06
C TYR A 239 -1.29 3.15 20.59
N LEU A 240 -0.49 2.09 20.71
CA LEU A 240 0.91 2.10 20.27
C LEU A 240 1.08 2.23 18.75
N VAL A 241 0.16 1.66 17.96
CA VAL A 241 0.19 1.76 16.49
C VAL A 241 -0.05 3.19 16.03
N HIS A 242 -0.97 3.91 16.68
CA HIS A 242 -1.33 5.29 16.29
C HIS A 242 -0.44 6.35 16.95
N ASN A 243 0.42 5.95 17.89
CA ASN A 243 1.26 6.83 18.70
C ASN A 243 2.69 6.27 18.73
N GLU A 244 3.39 6.41 17.60
CA GLU A 244 4.73 5.89 17.38
C GLU A 244 5.75 6.40 18.40
N ASP A 245 5.60 7.66 18.83
CA ASP A 245 6.38 8.28 19.89
C ASP A 245 6.22 7.59 21.26
N VAL A 246 5.01 7.11 21.57
CA VAL A 246 4.74 6.33 22.78
C VAL A 246 5.34 4.93 22.68
N ARG A 247 5.31 4.34 21.47
CA ARG A 247 5.92 3.03 21.21
C ARG A 247 7.45 3.07 21.33
N GLU A 248 8.08 4.09 20.77
CA GLU A 248 9.54 4.26 20.78
C GLU A 248 10.07 4.62 22.18
N SER A 249 9.30 5.38 22.96
CA SER A 249 9.67 5.74 24.33
C SER A 249 9.52 4.59 25.34
N GLY A 250 8.80 3.52 24.99
CA GLY A 250 8.58 2.36 25.86
C GLY A 250 7.71 2.65 27.09
N ILE A 251 7.03 3.80 27.14
CA ILE A 251 6.14 4.20 28.24
C ILE A 251 4.88 3.31 28.23
N ASP A 252 4.37 2.92 29.40
CA ASP A 252 3.11 2.16 29.51
C ASP A 252 1.97 2.95 28.83
N PRO A 253 1.32 2.41 27.77
CA PRO A 253 0.37 3.17 26.96
C PRO A 253 -0.85 3.67 27.72
N VAL A 254 -1.32 2.86 28.67
CA VAL A 254 -2.42 3.25 29.55
C VAL A 254 -1.97 4.42 30.45
N ALA A 255 -0.72 4.44 30.91
CA ALA A 255 -0.20 5.46 31.82
C ALA A 255 0.01 6.77 31.06
N HIS A 256 0.58 6.67 29.85
CA HIS A 256 0.71 7.78 28.93
C HIS A 256 -0.67 8.40 28.65
N TYR A 257 -1.65 7.58 28.25
CA TYR A 257 -2.99 8.08 27.99
C TYR A 257 -3.63 8.70 29.22
N TRP A 258 -3.49 8.09 30.40
CA TRP A 258 -4.03 8.62 31.66
C TRP A 258 -3.45 9.99 32.02
N GLY A 259 -2.14 10.16 31.82
CA GLY A 259 -1.40 11.37 32.17
C GLY A 259 -1.59 12.51 31.17
N SER A 260 -1.21 12.30 29.91
CA SER A 260 -1.15 13.36 28.89
C SER A 260 -1.88 13.03 27.58
N GLY A 261 -1.98 11.75 27.20
CA GLY A 261 -2.49 11.38 25.89
C GLY A 261 -3.92 11.85 25.61
N TRP A 262 -4.80 11.84 26.62
CA TRP A 262 -6.16 12.38 26.46
C TRP A 262 -6.20 13.91 26.33
N LEU A 263 -5.25 14.63 26.93
CA LEU A 263 -5.12 16.09 26.78
C LEU A 263 -4.63 16.46 25.38
N GLU A 264 -3.82 15.59 24.79
CA GLU A 264 -3.35 15.69 23.42
C GLU A 264 -4.44 15.28 22.41
N GLY A 265 -5.59 14.78 22.90
CA GLY A 265 -6.70 14.33 22.07
C GLY A 265 -6.46 13.01 21.37
N ARG A 266 -5.53 12.18 21.86
CA ARG A 266 -5.28 10.82 21.36
C ARG A 266 -6.43 9.91 21.73
N ASP A 267 -6.71 8.89 20.92
CA ASP A 267 -7.84 7.98 21.16
C ASP A 267 -7.35 6.69 21.84
N PRO A 268 -7.98 6.23 22.94
CA PRO A 268 -7.56 5.06 23.72
C PRO A 268 -7.98 3.71 23.11
N THR A 269 -8.98 3.74 22.22
CA THR A 269 -9.58 2.57 21.54
C THR A 269 -10.14 3.00 20.18
N PRO A 270 -10.29 2.10 19.20
CA PRO A 270 -10.97 2.40 17.94
C PRO A 270 -12.41 2.94 18.10
N GLU A 271 -13.10 2.55 19.17
CA GLU A 271 -14.52 2.87 19.39
C GLU A 271 -14.75 4.15 20.22
N PHE A 272 -13.69 4.83 20.64
CA PHE A 272 -13.76 5.99 21.52
C PHE A 272 -12.92 7.15 20.98
N SER A 273 -13.57 8.28 20.71
CA SER A 273 -12.89 9.51 20.32
C SER A 273 -12.85 10.49 21.48
N THR A 274 -11.65 10.72 22.00
CA THR A 274 -11.37 11.64 23.11
C THR A 274 -11.87 13.03 22.82
N ARG A 275 -11.54 13.55 21.62
CA ARG A 275 -11.97 14.88 21.18
C ARG A 275 -13.49 14.97 21.09
N HIS A 276 -14.13 14.01 20.41
CA HIS A 276 -15.59 14.03 20.26
C HIS A 276 -16.31 13.97 21.62
N TYR A 277 -15.83 13.12 22.51
CA TYR A 277 -16.45 12.92 23.80
C TYR A 277 -16.36 14.20 24.65
N LEU A 278 -15.23 14.91 24.62
CA LEU A 278 -15.09 16.21 25.29
C LEU A 278 -15.94 17.32 24.66
N GLU A 279 -16.07 17.33 23.33
CA GLU A 279 -16.88 18.32 22.58
C GLU A 279 -18.38 18.16 22.83
N THR A 280 -18.87 16.92 22.91
CA THR A 280 -20.30 16.62 23.09
C THR A 280 -20.75 16.57 24.55
N ASN A 281 -19.80 16.55 25.48
CA ASN A 281 -20.06 16.54 26.92
C ASN A 281 -19.37 17.74 27.61
N PRO A 282 -19.89 18.96 27.45
CA PRO A 282 -19.31 20.16 28.09
C PRO A 282 -19.31 20.11 29.61
N ASP A 283 -20.17 19.28 30.21
CA ASP A 283 -20.30 19.05 31.64
C ASP A 283 -19.06 18.39 32.28
N ILE A 284 -18.25 17.68 31.49
CA ILE A 284 -16.99 17.07 31.93
C ILE A 284 -15.76 17.87 31.52
N SER A 285 -15.81 18.58 30.39
CA SER A 285 -14.68 19.35 29.85
C SER A 285 -14.60 20.77 30.40
N GLY A 286 -15.73 21.35 30.82
CA GLY A 286 -15.84 22.71 31.37
C GLY A 286 -15.56 22.85 32.86
N GLN A 287 -15.09 21.79 33.55
CA GLN A 287 -14.83 21.83 34.99
C GLN A 287 -13.43 22.41 35.32
N PRO A 288 -13.22 22.99 36.51
CA PRO A 288 -11.92 23.51 36.93
C PRO A 288 -10.80 22.46 36.96
N ARG A 289 -11.18 21.18 37.09
CA ARG A 289 -10.31 20.02 36.87
C ARG A 289 -10.99 19.15 35.81
N PRO A 290 -10.49 19.14 34.56
CA PRO A 290 -11.13 18.38 33.50
C PRO A 290 -11.02 16.88 33.80
N ILE A 291 -12.12 16.16 33.61
CA ILE A 291 -12.24 14.73 33.91
C ILE A 291 -11.69 13.93 32.72
N ASN A 292 -10.92 12.86 32.99
CA ASN A 292 -10.45 11.97 31.93
C ASN A 292 -11.68 11.39 31.17
N PRO A 293 -11.81 11.65 29.85
CA PRO A 293 -13.04 11.39 29.12
C PRO A 293 -13.32 9.88 28.98
N PHE A 294 -12.27 9.07 28.81
CA PHE A 294 -12.41 7.63 28.65
C PHE A 294 -12.79 6.96 29.97
N TRP A 295 -12.17 7.39 31.07
CA TRP A 295 -12.56 6.95 32.41
C TRP A 295 -14.02 7.26 32.70
N HIS A 296 -14.45 8.51 32.45
CA HIS A 296 -15.84 8.90 32.64
C HIS A 296 -16.79 8.04 31.80
N TYR A 297 -16.43 7.76 30.54
CA TYR A 297 -17.24 6.91 29.68
C TYR A 297 -17.37 5.48 30.21
N VAL A 298 -16.25 4.87 30.63
CA VAL A 298 -16.22 3.50 31.17
C VAL A 298 -17.10 3.37 32.42
N ILE A 299 -17.01 4.33 33.35
CA ILE A 299 -17.65 4.23 34.66
C ILE A 299 -19.10 4.73 34.67
N ALA A 300 -19.43 5.76 33.89
CA ALA A 300 -20.75 6.39 33.91
C ALA A 300 -21.33 6.54 32.50
N GLY A 301 -20.58 7.14 31.58
CA GLY A 301 -21.09 7.58 30.28
C GLY A 301 -21.72 6.48 29.43
N ARG A 302 -21.18 5.26 29.48
CA ARG A 302 -21.75 4.10 28.79
C ARG A 302 -23.16 3.78 29.29
N ASN A 303 -23.39 3.79 30.60
CA ASN A 303 -24.69 3.51 31.20
C ASN A 303 -25.67 4.67 31.04
N GLU A 304 -25.16 5.90 30.93
CA GLU A 304 -25.92 7.11 30.62
C GLU A 304 -26.31 7.21 29.13
N GLY A 305 -25.82 6.31 28.28
CA GLY A 305 -26.10 6.31 26.84
C GLY A 305 -25.34 7.40 26.08
N ARG A 306 -24.24 7.93 26.63
CA ARG A 306 -23.40 8.92 25.95
C ARG A 306 -22.64 8.26 24.80
N THR A 307 -22.53 8.98 23.68
CA THR A 307 -21.88 8.46 22.47
C THR A 307 -20.35 8.55 22.62
N PRO A 308 -19.61 7.42 22.58
CA PRO A 308 -18.15 7.41 22.78
C PRO A 308 -17.36 8.01 21.61
N GLN A 309 -17.98 8.10 20.44
CA GLN A 309 -17.37 8.58 19.21
C GLN A 309 -18.42 9.29 18.38
N HIS A 310 -17.98 10.08 17.39
CA HIS A 310 -18.91 10.74 16.49
C HIS A 310 -19.82 9.68 15.84
N PRO A 311 -21.15 9.89 15.72
CA PRO A 311 -22.05 8.91 15.09
C PRO A 311 -21.63 8.50 13.66
N GLY A 312 -20.89 9.38 12.99
CA GLY A 312 -20.28 9.11 11.68
C GLY A 312 -19.00 8.25 11.71
N GLY A 313 -18.40 7.98 12.88
CA GLY A 313 -17.20 7.15 13.04
C GLY A 313 -16.02 7.59 12.16
N TYR A 314 -15.31 6.60 11.61
CA TYR A 314 -14.17 6.78 10.68
C TYR A 314 -14.46 7.73 9.51
N ARG A 315 -15.74 7.87 9.11
CA ARG A 315 -16.16 8.73 7.99
C ARG A 315 -15.87 10.19 8.27
N VAL A 316 -16.08 10.64 9.51
CA VAL A 316 -15.79 12.03 9.89
C VAL A 316 -14.30 12.28 9.94
N GLU A 317 -13.52 11.32 10.43
CA GLU A 317 -12.07 11.44 10.43
C GLU A 317 -11.50 11.56 9.01
N GLN A 318 -11.98 10.74 8.06
CA GLN A 318 -11.62 10.89 6.65
C GLN A 318 -12.00 12.28 6.09
N LEU A 319 -13.18 12.79 6.44
CA LEU A 319 -13.63 14.11 5.98
C LEU A 319 -12.76 15.25 6.50
N ARG A 320 -12.23 15.17 7.74
CA ARG A 320 -11.38 16.22 8.33
C ARG A 320 -10.09 16.45 7.54
N HIS A 321 -9.53 15.39 6.95
CA HIS A 321 -8.29 15.45 6.17
C HIS A 321 -8.54 15.51 4.65
N THR A 322 -9.80 15.57 4.22
CA THR A 322 -10.16 15.63 2.80
C THR A 322 -9.84 17.00 2.22
N LYS A 323 -8.86 17.08 1.32
CA LYS A 323 -8.58 18.27 0.50
C LYS A 323 -9.54 18.35 -0.70
N PRO A 324 -9.73 19.49 -1.36
CA PRO A 324 -10.31 19.55 -2.72
C PRO A 324 -9.50 18.71 -3.73
N LEU A 325 -10.12 18.24 -4.82
CA LEU A 325 -9.41 17.45 -5.83
C LEU A 325 -8.31 18.27 -6.50
N GLU A 326 -8.60 19.53 -6.80
CA GLU A 326 -7.72 20.47 -7.49
C GLU A 326 -6.43 20.68 -6.70
N GLN A 327 -6.55 20.84 -5.38
CA GLN A 327 -5.40 20.95 -4.50
C GLN A 327 -4.60 19.64 -4.46
N SER A 328 -5.26 18.49 -4.43
CA SER A 328 -4.57 17.20 -4.47
C SER A 328 -3.85 16.96 -5.78
N VAL A 329 -4.41 17.41 -6.91
CA VAL A 329 -3.73 17.34 -8.20
C VAL A 329 -2.52 18.27 -8.22
N ALA A 330 -2.65 19.50 -7.70
CA ALA A 330 -1.53 20.43 -7.61
C ALA A 330 -0.37 19.88 -6.76
N ASP A 331 -0.68 19.19 -5.65
CA ASP A 331 0.31 18.50 -4.82
C ASP A 331 0.93 17.28 -5.53
N TRP A 332 0.23 16.69 -6.51
CA TRP A 332 0.59 15.43 -7.18
C TRP A 332 1.49 15.60 -8.42
N ILE A 333 1.41 16.76 -9.10
CA ILE A 333 2.15 17.02 -10.33
C ILE A 333 3.67 17.05 -10.08
N ARG A 334 4.43 16.26 -10.84
CA ARG A 334 5.89 16.30 -10.87
C ARG A 334 6.35 17.57 -11.60
N ARG A 335 7.40 18.20 -11.08
CA ARG A 335 7.93 19.47 -11.62
C ARG A 335 9.06 19.31 -12.63
N THR A 336 9.52 18.09 -12.87
CA THR A 336 10.65 17.80 -13.75
C THR A 336 10.18 16.93 -14.89
N GLU A 337 10.26 17.42 -16.13
CA GLU A 337 9.97 16.61 -17.31
C GLU A 337 11.04 15.53 -17.51
N PRO A 338 10.68 14.36 -18.05
CA PRO A 338 11.65 13.35 -18.39
C PRO A 338 12.51 13.83 -19.58
N GLY A 339 13.81 13.55 -19.52
CA GLY A 339 14.69 13.64 -20.68
C GLY A 339 14.48 12.47 -21.66
N ASP A 340 14.92 12.64 -22.91
CA ASP A 340 14.91 11.63 -23.97
C ASP A 340 13.52 11.08 -24.38
N LEU A 341 12.79 11.89 -25.15
CA LEU A 341 11.54 11.47 -25.79
C LEU A 341 11.79 10.87 -27.17
N LEU A 342 11.05 9.81 -27.49
CA LEU A 342 11.00 9.20 -28.81
C LEU A 342 10.25 10.09 -29.79
N ASP A 343 10.78 10.25 -31.00
CA ASP A 343 10.06 10.86 -32.10
C ASP A 343 9.17 9.84 -32.84
N GLN A 344 8.32 10.34 -33.74
CA GLN A 344 7.42 9.50 -34.55
C GLN A 344 8.17 8.37 -35.28
N ALA A 345 9.32 8.65 -35.90
CA ALA A 345 10.03 7.69 -36.73
C ALA A 345 10.69 6.59 -35.88
N GLU A 346 11.15 6.94 -34.67
CA GLU A 346 11.66 5.98 -33.70
C GLU A 346 10.54 5.04 -33.20
N ILE A 347 9.35 5.56 -32.92
CA ILE A 347 8.18 4.75 -32.52
C ILE A 347 7.78 3.78 -33.64
N GLU A 348 7.67 4.27 -34.87
CA GLU A 348 7.37 3.43 -36.05
C GLU A 348 8.39 2.29 -36.20
N ALA A 349 9.67 2.60 -36.05
CA ALA A 349 10.75 1.62 -36.19
C ALA A 349 10.70 0.56 -35.08
N LEU A 350 10.41 0.95 -33.84
CA LEU A 350 10.32 0.04 -32.70
C LEU A 350 9.13 -0.93 -32.85
N ILE A 351 7.95 -0.42 -33.18
CA ILE A 351 6.75 -1.26 -33.37
C ILE A 351 6.92 -2.18 -34.58
N ALA A 352 7.55 -1.71 -35.67
CA ALA A 352 7.80 -2.53 -36.85
C ALA A 352 8.92 -3.56 -36.64
N ALA A 353 9.92 -3.30 -35.79
CA ALA A 353 11.02 -4.23 -35.54
C ALA A 353 10.56 -5.51 -34.85
N GLU A 354 9.57 -5.42 -33.97
CA GLU A 354 8.96 -6.57 -33.30
C GLU A 354 8.01 -7.35 -34.25
N ARG A 355 7.75 -6.85 -35.47
CA ARG A 355 6.81 -7.46 -36.43
C ARG A 355 7.34 -7.59 -37.86
N PRO A 356 7.78 -8.79 -38.26
CA PRO A 356 8.26 -9.02 -39.63
C PRO A 356 7.17 -9.16 -40.72
N GLU A 357 5.88 -9.32 -40.39
CA GLU A 357 4.85 -9.69 -41.38
C GLU A 357 3.76 -8.64 -41.60
N ALA A 358 3.37 -8.45 -42.87
CA ALA A 358 2.41 -7.44 -43.34
C ALA A 358 0.95 -7.68 -42.88
N ASP A 359 0.65 -8.85 -42.31
CA ASP A 359 -0.69 -9.22 -41.81
C ASP A 359 -0.88 -8.94 -40.30
N GLY A 360 0.08 -8.28 -39.63
CA GLY A 360 0.10 -8.10 -38.18
C GLY A 360 -1.10 -7.34 -37.59
N LYS A 361 -1.77 -7.90 -36.57
CA LYS A 361 -2.84 -7.27 -35.76
C LYS A 361 -2.28 -6.51 -34.56
N LEU A 362 -2.41 -5.19 -34.47
CA LEU A 362 -1.98 -4.37 -33.33
C LEU A 362 -3.13 -3.95 -32.43
N VAL A 363 -3.01 -4.22 -31.14
CA VAL A 363 -3.91 -3.67 -30.11
C VAL A 363 -3.19 -2.52 -29.43
N VAL A 364 -3.81 -1.34 -29.42
CA VAL A 364 -3.36 -0.18 -28.64
C VAL A 364 -4.26 -0.06 -27.42
N ALA A 365 -3.71 -0.36 -26.24
CA ALA A 365 -4.45 -0.40 -24.99
C ALA A 365 -4.13 0.81 -24.12
N LEU A 366 -5.15 1.57 -23.71
CA LEU A 366 -4.99 2.72 -22.82
C LEU A 366 -5.19 2.31 -21.36
N GLY A 367 -4.14 2.46 -20.55
CA GLY A 367 -4.16 2.26 -19.10
C GLY A 367 -3.79 3.55 -18.35
N HIS A 368 -3.81 3.50 -17.01
CA HIS A 368 -3.48 4.68 -16.19
C HIS A 368 -2.10 4.60 -15.51
N ASP A 369 -1.46 3.44 -15.55
CA ASP A 369 -0.13 3.18 -14.99
C ASP A 369 0.53 1.97 -15.67
N ASN A 370 1.72 1.60 -15.19
CA ASN A 370 2.43 0.41 -15.66
C ASN A 370 1.84 -0.85 -15.00
N TYR A 371 1.02 -1.57 -15.77
CA TYR A 371 0.36 -2.82 -15.39
C TYR A 371 1.30 -3.97 -15.00
N GLN A 372 2.60 -3.87 -15.29
CA GLN A 372 3.58 -4.88 -14.88
C GLN A 372 4.06 -4.71 -13.45
N ARG A 373 3.75 -3.57 -12.80
CA ARG A 373 4.20 -3.26 -11.43
C ARG A 373 3.22 -3.71 -10.35
N VAL A 374 1.97 -4.01 -10.72
CA VAL A 374 0.89 -4.35 -9.79
C VAL A 374 0.16 -5.57 -10.36
N SER A 375 -0.01 -6.60 -9.56
CA SER A 375 -0.50 -7.91 -10.03
C SER A 375 -2.00 -8.15 -9.82
N GLY A 376 -2.78 -7.11 -9.46
CA GLY A 376 -4.22 -7.23 -9.18
C GLY A 376 -5.05 -6.10 -9.78
N GLY A 377 -6.36 -6.31 -9.90
CA GLY A 377 -7.30 -5.31 -10.41
C GLY A 377 -7.23 -5.13 -11.93
N VAL A 378 -7.26 -3.87 -12.40
CA VAL A 378 -7.23 -3.54 -13.84
C VAL A 378 -5.90 -3.94 -14.47
N GLN A 379 -4.81 -3.85 -13.72
CA GLN A 379 -3.47 -4.22 -14.18
C GLN A 379 -3.37 -5.71 -14.52
N PHE A 380 -4.00 -6.57 -13.71
CA PHE A 380 -4.16 -7.99 -14.03
C PHE A 380 -4.90 -8.19 -15.35
N CYS A 381 -6.00 -7.46 -15.56
CA CYS A 381 -6.81 -7.55 -16.77
C CYS A 381 -6.01 -7.14 -18.02
N ILE A 382 -5.24 -6.05 -17.96
CA ILE A 382 -4.37 -5.58 -19.04
C ILE A 382 -3.26 -6.59 -19.32
N ASN A 383 -2.65 -7.17 -18.27
CA ASN A 383 -1.61 -8.18 -18.42
C ASN A 383 -2.14 -9.45 -19.11
N HIS A 384 -3.31 -9.92 -18.68
CA HIS A 384 -3.97 -11.09 -19.25
C HIS A 384 -4.35 -10.87 -20.72
N GLU A 385 -4.91 -9.70 -21.06
CA GLU A 385 -5.25 -9.34 -22.45
C GLU A 385 -4.00 -9.22 -23.35
N GLU A 386 -2.88 -8.74 -22.83
CA GLU A 386 -1.60 -8.78 -23.54
C GLU A 386 -1.17 -10.22 -23.84
N GLN A 387 -1.17 -11.10 -22.84
CA GLN A 387 -0.71 -12.48 -23.01
C GLN A 387 -1.53 -13.19 -24.10
N ILE A 388 -2.85 -13.07 -24.06
CA ILE A 388 -3.75 -13.61 -25.08
C ILE A 388 -3.43 -13.02 -26.46
N THR A 389 -3.17 -11.71 -26.54
CA THR A 389 -2.80 -11.05 -27.80
C THR A 389 -1.54 -11.67 -28.40
N ARG A 390 -0.53 -11.91 -27.58
CA ARG A 390 0.75 -12.51 -28.02
C ARG A 390 0.59 -13.96 -28.42
N GLU A 391 -0.18 -14.75 -27.66
CA GLU A 391 -0.48 -16.16 -27.99
C GLU A 391 -1.21 -16.28 -29.34
N ARG A 392 -1.99 -15.26 -29.70
CA ARG A 392 -2.70 -15.17 -30.99
C ARG A 392 -1.87 -14.55 -32.11
N GLY A 393 -0.57 -14.33 -31.91
CA GLY A 393 0.34 -13.76 -32.91
C GLY A 393 0.17 -12.25 -33.16
N GLY A 394 -0.55 -11.56 -32.27
CA GLY A 394 -0.63 -10.11 -32.24
C GLY A 394 0.51 -9.49 -31.41
N SER A 395 0.60 -8.17 -31.45
CA SER A 395 1.33 -7.35 -30.47
C SER A 395 0.37 -6.38 -29.82
N TYR A 396 0.75 -6.03 -28.61
CA TYR A 396 -0.03 -5.26 -27.68
C TYR A 396 0.81 -4.07 -27.19
N LEU A 397 0.35 -2.86 -27.54
CA LEU A 397 0.96 -1.62 -27.13
C LEU A 397 0.12 -1.01 -26.01
N ASN A 398 0.57 -1.14 -24.76
CA ASN A 398 -0.01 -0.39 -23.66
C ASN A 398 0.56 1.03 -23.62
N VAL A 399 -0.33 2.00 -23.42
CA VAL A 399 -0.02 3.42 -23.36
C VAL A 399 -0.66 4.01 -22.11
N HIS A 400 0.16 4.63 -21.25
CA HIS A 400 -0.31 5.28 -20.03
C HIS A 400 0.48 6.56 -19.73
N PRO A 401 -0.08 7.54 -18.99
CA PRO A 401 0.58 8.81 -18.77
C PRO A 401 1.86 8.65 -17.93
N TRP A 402 2.95 9.30 -18.35
CA TRP A 402 4.18 9.39 -17.54
C TRP A 402 3.96 10.14 -16.23
N GLN A 403 3.06 11.12 -16.25
CA GLN A 403 2.52 11.80 -15.09
C GLN A 403 1.11 11.25 -14.81
N PRO A 404 0.96 10.24 -13.93
CA PRO A 404 -0.36 9.82 -13.48
C PRO A 404 -1.11 11.00 -12.88
N LEU A 405 -2.42 11.08 -13.09
CA LEU A 405 -3.29 12.10 -12.51
C LEU A 405 -4.59 11.45 -12.03
N PRO A 406 -5.13 11.84 -10.86
CA PRO A 406 -6.40 11.35 -10.33
C PRO A 406 -7.64 12.00 -11.00
N ARG A 407 -7.52 12.41 -12.27
CA ARG A 407 -8.56 13.00 -13.12
C ARG A 407 -8.15 12.90 -14.60
N LEU A 408 -9.03 13.33 -15.50
CA LEU A 408 -8.65 13.56 -16.90
C LEU A 408 -7.57 14.65 -16.95
N ALA A 409 -6.57 14.49 -17.82
CA ALA A 409 -5.63 15.58 -18.09
C ALA A 409 -6.40 16.78 -18.68
N HIS A 410 -5.92 18.00 -18.47
CA HIS A 410 -6.48 19.20 -19.11
C HIS A 410 -5.44 19.79 -20.07
N ALA A 411 -5.89 20.18 -21.26
CA ALA A 411 -4.99 20.76 -22.26
C ALA A 411 -4.35 22.08 -21.80
N THR A 412 -4.97 22.78 -20.85
CA THR A 412 -4.41 23.99 -20.22
C THR A 412 -3.22 23.69 -19.33
N ASP A 413 -3.15 22.49 -18.76
CA ASP A 413 -2.07 22.08 -17.87
C ASP A 413 -0.93 21.46 -18.67
N ASN A 414 -1.29 20.56 -19.58
CA ASN A 414 -0.38 19.91 -20.52
C ASN A 414 -1.12 19.63 -21.83
N PRO A 415 -0.88 20.41 -22.90
CA PRO A 415 -1.59 20.26 -24.17
C PRO A 415 -1.17 19.01 -24.96
N ASP A 416 -0.04 18.40 -24.62
CA ASP A 416 0.47 17.19 -25.29
C ASP A 416 1.14 16.26 -24.26
N PRO A 417 0.36 15.54 -23.44
CA PRO A 417 0.85 14.66 -22.39
C PRO A 417 1.90 13.68 -22.89
N ILE A 418 2.90 13.47 -22.04
CA ILE A 418 3.94 12.46 -22.26
C ILE A 418 3.39 11.12 -21.82
N MET A 419 3.50 10.14 -22.71
CA MET A 419 3.04 8.79 -22.54
C MET A 419 4.22 7.84 -22.38
N VAL A 420 4.08 6.88 -21.48
CA VAL A 420 4.92 5.69 -21.43
C VAL A 420 4.34 4.65 -22.38
N MET A 421 5.21 4.04 -23.17
CA MET A 421 4.84 2.99 -24.12
C MET A 421 5.47 1.66 -23.70
N VAL A 422 4.63 0.64 -23.59
CA VAL A 422 5.03 -0.73 -23.29
C VAL A 422 4.51 -1.63 -24.40
N LEU A 423 5.42 -2.24 -25.16
CA LEU A 423 5.12 -3.11 -26.30
C LEU A 423 5.45 -4.55 -25.93
N ASP A 424 4.45 -5.43 -25.93
CA ASP A 424 4.59 -6.86 -25.62
C ASP A 424 5.34 -7.11 -24.30
N GLY A 425 5.01 -6.32 -23.29
CA GLY A 425 5.61 -6.38 -21.96
C GLY A 425 6.98 -5.69 -21.86
N ASN A 426 7.46 -5.03 -22.91
CA ASN A 426 8.73 -4.32 -22.91
C ASN A 426 8.51 -2.81 -22.96
N GLN A 427 8.94 -2.06 -21.95
CA GLN A 427 8.88 -0.61 -22.00
C GLN A 427 9.86 -0.06 -23.05
N ILE A 428 9.33 0.44 -24.17
CA ILE A 428 10.12 0.88 -25.33
C ILE A 428 10.56 2.35 -25.23
N GLY A 429 9.86 3.17 -24.44
CA GLY A 429 10.28 4.55 -24.15
C GLY A 429 9.12 5.49 -23.79
N LEU A 430 9.43 6.78 -23.83
CA LEU A 430 8.52 7.88 -23.55
C LEU A 430 8.30 8.70 -24.83
N ALA A 431 7.09 9.17 -25.08
CA ALA A 431 6.80 10.05 -26.22
C ALA A 431 5.65 10.99 -25.90
N HIS A 432 5.59 12.13 -26.58
CA HIS A 432 4.37 12.91 -26.63
C HIS A 432 3.25 12.12 -27.33
N MET A 433 2.01 12.29 -26.86
CA MET A 433 0.84 11.65 -27.46
C MET A 433 0.69 11.99 -28.95
N SER A 434 1.02 13.22 -29.36
CA SER A 434 1.02 13.61 -30.78
C SER A 434 1.98 12.79 -31.66
N ALA A 435 3.17 12.47 -31.15
CA ALA A 435 4.15 11.65 -31.86
C ALA A 435 3.67 10.20 -32.02
N LEU A 436 3.03 9.64 -30.98
CA LEU A 436 2.39 8.33 -31.03
C LEU A 436 1.25 8.31 -32.05
N ILE A 437 0.36 9.31 -32.04
CA ILE A 437 -0.75 9.43 -33.01
C ILE A 437 -0.20 9.44 -34.45
N GLY A 438 0.88 10.20 -34.69
CA GLY A 438 1.56 10.22 -35.99
C GLY A 438 2.11 8.84 -36.39
N ALA A 439 2.73 8.13 -35.45
CA ALA A 439 3.30 6.81 -35.68
C ALA A 439 2.21 5.75 -35.98
N ILE A 440 1.13 5.73 -35.20
CA ILE A 440 -0.02 4.83 -35.44
C ILE A 440 -0.62 5.11 -36.81
N ARG A 441 -0.85 6.38 -37.18
CA ARG A 441 -1.36 6.74 -38.51
C ARG A 441 -0.49 6.22 -39.64
N ALA A 442 0.83 6.26 -39.49
CA ALA A 442 1.76 5.72 -40.48
C ALA A 442 1.74 4.19 -40.53
N LEU A 443 1.69 3.53 -39.36
CA LEU A 443 1.67 2.08 -39.23
C LEU A 443 0.37 1.44 -39.74
N THR A 444 -0.78 2.10 -39.57
CA THR A 444 -2.08 1.64 -40.11
C THR A 444 -2.02 1.36 -41.61
N THR A 445 -1.18 2.06 -42.37
CA THR A 445 -1.03 1.81 -43.82
C THR A 445 -0.27 0.53 -44.16
N ARG A 446 0.39 -0.09 -43.16
CA ARG A 446 1.26 -1.26 -43.30
C ARG A 446 0.77 -2.48 -42.53
N LEU A 447 -0.07 -2.29 -41.52
CA LEU A 447 -0.63 -3.33 -40.67
C LEU A 447 -2.02 -3.73 -41.17
N GLY A 448 -2.35 -5.02 -41.05
CA GLY A 448 -3.65 -5.55 -41.48
C GLY A 448 -4.81 -5.04 -40.61
N GLN A 449 -4.57 -4.83 -39.32
CA GLN A 449 -5.59 -4.35 -38.38
C GLN A 449 -4.95 -3.63 -37.19
N VAL A 450 -5.51 -2.47 -36.82
CA VAL A 450 -5.16 -1.76 -35.58
C VAL A 450 -6.46 -1.48 -34.83
N ARG A 451 -6.56 -1.93 -33.57
CA ARG A 451 -7.73 -1.72 -32.71
C ARG A 451 -7.32 -0.98 -31.43
N VAL A 452 -8.24 -0.20 -30.86
CA VAL A 452 -8.01 0.55 -29.62
C VAL A 452 -8.92 0.02 -28.51
N VAL A 453 -8.30 -0.37 -27.39
CA VAL A 453 -9.00 -0.79 -26.17
C VAL A 453 -8.69 0.23 -25.07
N VAL A 454 -9.73 0.77 -24.43
CA VAL A 454 -9.62 1.74 -23.35
C VAL A 454 -9.95 1.04 -22.05
N HIS A 455 -8.92 0.71 -21.27
CA HIS A 455 -9.11 0.22 -19.90
C HIS A 455 -9.33 1.35 -18.92
N HIS A 456 -8.68 2.51 -19.13
CA HIS A 456 -8.85 3.68 -18.29
C HIS A 456 -8.39 4.97 -18.96
N LEU A 457 -9.02 6.10 -18.62
CA LEU A 457 -8.66 7.45 -19.09
C LEU A 457 -8.01 8.36 -18.03
N LEU A 458 -7.56 7.84 -16.88
CA LEU A 458 -6.91 8.67 -15.85
C LEU A 458 -5.61 9.25 -16.41
N GLY A 459 -5.47 10.58 -16.31
CA GLY A 459 -4.34 11.33 -16.85
C GLY A 459 -4.27 11.37 -18.38
N HIS A 460 -5.28 10.88 -19.10
CA HIS A 460 -5.38 11.04 -20.56
C HIS A 460 -6.17 12.30 -20.92
N LEU A 461 -5.90 12.84 -22.11
CA LEU A 461 -6.77 13.80 -22.79
C LEU A 461 -7.74 13.03 -23.69
N PRO A 462 -9.05 12.95 -23.38
CA PRO A 462 -10.00 12.25 -24.25
C PRO A 462 -10.00 12.78 -25.69
N GLU A 463 -9.68 14.06 -25.88
CA GLU A 463 -9.60 14.70 -27.18
C GLU A 463 -8.50 14.07 -28.07
N GLN A 464 -7.31 13.84 -27.50
CA GLN A 464 -6.21 13.16 -28.20
C GLN A 464 -6.44 11.66 -28.30
N VAL A 465 -7.16 11.05 -27.35
CA VAL A 465 -7.58 9.64 -27.50
C VAL A 465 -8.50 9.48 -28.71
N CYS A 466 -9.42 10.41 -28.95
CA CYS A 466 -10.22 10.39 -30.18
C CYS A 466 -9.34 10.49 -31.44
N GLU A 467 -8.34 11.38 -31.44
CA GLU A 467 -7.40 11.49 -32.56
C GLU A 467 -6.56 10.22 -32.78
N LEU A 468 -6.21 9.51 -31.70
CA LEU A 468 -5.54 8.22 -31.75
C LEU A 468 -6.44 7.14 -32.36
N VAL A 469 -7.71 7.06 -31.96
CA VAL A 469 -8.67 6.11 -32.54
C VAL A 469 -8.83 6.39 -34.03
N GLU A 470 -9.06 7.65 -34.41
CA GLU A 470 -9.17 8.06 -35.81
C GLU A 470 -7.89 7.78 -36.62
N ALA A 471 -6.71 7.81 -36.00
CA ALA A 471 -5.45 7.44 -36.65
C ALA A 471 -5.35 5.95 -37.01
N THR A 472 -6.20 5.09 -36.43
CA THR A 472 -6.34 3.68 -36.85
C THR A 472 -7.16 3.52 -38.13
N GLY A 473 -7.74 4.60 -38.67
CA GLY A 473 -8.64 4.54 -39.81
C GLY A 473 -10.06 4.07 -39.48
N SER A 474 -10.36 3.90 -38.19
CA SER A 474 -11.70 3.60 -37.66
C SER A 474 -12.15 4.68 -36.66
N SER A 475 -13.44 4.71 -36.35
CA SER A 475 -14.02 5.42 -35.21
C SER A 475 -14.35 4.49 -34.04
N ASP A 476 -14.15 3.17 -34.20
CA ASP A 476 -14.49 2.16 -33.20
C ASP A 476 -13.42 2.04 -32.12
N CYS A 477 -13.86 2.04 -30.87
CA CYS A 477 -13.01 1.66 -29.73
C CYS A 477 -13.82 0.89 -28.69
N TRP A 478 -13.15 0.04 -27.92
CA TRP A 478 -13.77 -0.75 -26.86
C TRP A 478 -13.41 -0.15 -25.51
N TYR A 479 -14.42 0.21 -24.71
CA TYR A 479 -14.24 0.84 -23.41
C TYR A 479 -14.64 -0.12 -22.30
N TRP A 480 -13.67 -0.55 -21.48
CA TRP A 480 -13.93 -1.39 -20.33
C TRP A 480 -14.42 -0.58 -19.13
N LEU A 481 -15.57 -0.96 -18.56
CA LEU A 481 -16.09 -0.42 -17.30
C LEU A 481 -15.46 -1.12 -16.09
N HIS A 482 -14.15 -1.00 -15.95
CA HIS A 482 -13.42 -1.48 -14.78
C HIS A 482 -13.83 -0.76 -13.49
N ASP A 483 -14.25 0.49 -13.60
CA ASP A 483 -14.83 1.30 -12.54
C ASP A 483 -15.77 2.36 -13.15
N TYR A 484 -16.20 3.34 -12.35
CA TYR A 484 -17.14 4.38 -12.80
C TYR A 484 -16.44 5.69 -13.18
N PHE A 485 -15.17 5.65 -13.61
CA PHE A 485 -14.44 6.84 -13.99
C PHE A 485 -15.16 7.63 -15.07
N ALA A 486 -15.77 6.97 -16.07
CA ALA A 486 -16.54 7.64 -17.13
C ALA A 486 -17.64 8.60 -16.61
N ILE A 487 -18.14 8.36 -15.40
CA ILE A 487 -19.25 9.12 -14.79
C ILE A 487 -18.73 10.16 -13.79
N CYS A 488 -17.55 9.93 -13.19
CA CYS A 488 -17.04 10.72 -12.08
C CYS A 488 -15.53 10.52 -11.91
N PRO A 489 -14.75 11.59 -11.63
CA PRO A 489 -13.35 11.45 -11.23
C PRO A 489 -13.15 10.54 -9.99
N GLY A 490 -14.15 10.49 -9.10
CA GLY A 490 -14.21 9.53 -8.01
C GLY A 490 -14.69 8.16 -8.49
N VAL A 491 -13.77 7.31 -8.95
CA VAL A 491 -14.00 6.00 -9.61
C VAL A 491 -14.94 5.04 -8.86
N THR A 492 -15.03 5.16 -7.54
CA THR A 492 -15.91 4.32 -6.68
C THR A 492 -17.27 4.96 -6.36
N LEU A 493 -17.57 6.13 -6.92
CA LEU A 493 -18.79 6.91 -6.65
C LEU A 493 -19.04 7.18 -5.15
N ARG A 494 -17.95 7.31 -4.38
CA ARG A 494 -18.00 7.67 -2.96
C ARG A 494 -17.86 9.18 -2.81
N ARG A 495 -18.91 9.86 -2.33
CA ARG A 495 -18.87 11.28 -2.00
C ARG A 495 -17.76 11.54 -1.00
N ASN A 496 -16.87 12.46 -1.34
CA ASN A 496 -15.64 12.78 -0.61
C ASN A 496 -14.72 11.57 -0.35
N GLY A 497 -14.90 10.47 -1.08
CA GLY A 497 -14.18 9.22 -0.82
C GLY A 497 -14.70 8.44 0.40
N VAL A 498 -15.90 8.75 0.90
CA VAL A 498 -16.39 8.24 2.20
C VAL A 498 -17.66 7.42 2.10
N SER A 499 -18.71 7.95 1.46
CA SER A 499 -20.01 7.27 1.38
C SER A 499 -20.46 7.16 -0.07
N TYR A 500 -20.91 5.98 -0.48
CA TYR A 500 -21.50 5.80 -1.81
C TYR A 500 -22.65 6.78 -2.02
N CYS A 501 -22.63 7.50 -3.13
CA CYS A 501 -23.61 8.56 -3.42
C CYS A 501 -24.58 8.24 -4.54
N GLY A 502 -24.33 7.18 -5.31
CA GLY A 502 -25.16 6.82 -6.45
C GLY A 502 -25.09 7.82 -7.62
N ALA A 503 -24.01 8.60 -7.72
CA ALA A 503 -23.78 9.56 -8.81
C ALA A 503 -24.97 10.52 -9.06
N PRO A 504 -25.40 11.32 -8.06
CA PRO A 504 -26.55 12.21 -8.20
C PRO A 504 -26.27 13.28 -9.28
N PRO A 505 -27.27 14.01 -9.80
CA PRO A 505 -27.05 15.06 -10.78
C PRO A 505 -25.97 16.07 -10.34
N VAL A 506 -25.16 16.57 -11.27
CA VAL A 506 -24.06 17.51 -10.97
C VAL A 506 -24.55 18.81 -10.33
N THR A 507 -25.80 19.18 -10.61
CA THR A 507 -26.49 20.34 -10.03
C THR A 507 -27.01 20.12 -8.60
N SER A 508 -26.93 18.88 -8.08
CA SER A 508 -27.37 18.59 -6.72
C SER A 508 -26.37 19.07 -5.68
N ASN A 509 -26.87 19.54 -4.52
CA ASN A 509 -26.02 19.90 -3.37
C ASN A 509 -25.07 18.77 -2.94
N ALA A 510 -25.47 17.50 -3.13
CA ALA A 510 -24.64 16.36 -2.83
C ALA A 510 -23.38 16.32 -3.71
N CYS A 511 -23.52 16.63 -5.00
CA CYS A 511 -22.40 16.66 -5.94
C CYS A 511 -21.62 17.98 -5.82
N THR A 512 -22.29 19.13 -5.78
CA THR A 512 -21.63 20.44 -5.75
C THR A 512 -20.70 20.63 -4.53
N LEU A 513 -21.09 20.09 -3.37
CA LEU A 513 -20.27 20.13 -2.15
C LEU A 513 -19.27 18.96 -2.03
N CYS A 514 -19.26 18.05 -3.00
CA CYS A 514 -18.31 16.95 -3.03
C CYS A 514 -16.93 17.46 -3.46
N ARG A 515 -15.87 16.84 -2.95
CA ARG A 515 -14.48 17.03 -3.41
C ARG A 515 -14.34 16.93 -4.93
N PHE A 516 -15.08 16.03 -5.56
CA PHE A 516 -15.04 15.80 -7.01
C PHE A 516 -16.04 16.69 -7.77
N GLY A 517 -16.85 17.48 -7.06
CA GLY A 517 -18.03 18.15 -7.61
C GLY A 517 -17.72 19.16 -8.71
N ALA A 518 -16.69 19.98 -8.49
CA ALA A 518 -16.25 20.99 -9.44
C ALA A 518 -15.69 20.34 -10.72
N GLU A 519 -14.74 19.42 -10.58
CA GLU A 519 -14.16 18.66 -11.70
C GLU A 519 -15.20 17.80 -12.45
N ARG A 520 -16.21 17.24 -11.77
CA ARG A 520 -17.16 16.32 -12.40
C ARG A 520 -17.98 16.98 -13.52
N VAL A 521 -18.21 18.29 -13.45
CA VAL A 521 -18.95 19.03 -14.49
C VAL A 521 -18.19 18.95 -15.81
N THR A 522 -16.95 19.43 -15.83
CA THR A 522 -16.09 19.41 -17.02
C THR A 522 -15.73 17.98 -17.43
N HIS A 523 -15.59 17.07 -16.46
CA HIS A 523 -15.37 15.66 -16.73
C HIS A 523 -16.48 15.05 -17.58
N LEU A 524 -17.75 15.21 -17.18
CA LEU A 524 -18.89 14.64 -17.91
C LEU A 524 -19.04 15.26 -19.29
N GLU A 525 -18.85 16.57 -19.44
CA GLU A 525 -18.89 17.24 -20.75
C GLU A 525 -17.86 16.66 -21.73
N ARG A 526 -16.66 16.37 -21.23
CA ARG A 526 -15.57 15.82 -22.05
C ARG A 526 -15.74 14.34 -22.33
N MET A 527 -16.26 13.57 -21.39
CA MET A 527 -16.67 12.19 -21.63
C MET A 527 -17.80 12.12 -22.65
N GLN A 528 -18.81 13.00 -22.57
CA GLN A 528 -19.86 13.08 -23.58
C GLN A 528 -19.27 13.32 -24.97
N SER A 529 -18.38 14.31 -25.11
CA SER A 529 -17.70 14.60 -26.38
C SER A 529 -16.92 13.39 -26.91
N PHE A 530 -16.29 12.60 -26.03
CA PHE A 530 -15.60 11.36 -26.39
C PHE A 530 -16.58 10.30 -26.95
N PHE A 531 -17.72 10.08 -26.27
CA PHE A 531 -18.75 9.14 -26.72
C PHE A 531 -19.51 9.61 -27.96
N ASP A 532 -19.67 10.92 -28.16
CA ASP A 532 -20.34 11.48 -29.35
C ASP A 532 -19.45 11.44 -30.60
N ARG A 533 -18.11 11.52 -30.42
CA ARG A 533 -17.14 11.56 -31.53
C ARG A 533 -16.74 10.17 -32.02
N LEU A 534 -16.82 9.15 -31.18
CA LEU A 534 -16.38 7.79 -31.47
C LEU A 534 -17.54 6.79 -31.39
N ASN A 535 -17.40 5.65 -32.08
CA ASN A 535 -18.26 4.50 -31.84
C ASN A 535 -17.70 3.73 -30.64
N VAL A 536 -18.18 4.05 -29.44
CA VAL A 536 -17.68 3.42 -28.22
C VAL A 536 -18.48 2.16 -27.91
N HIS A 537 -17.81 1.01 -27.99
CA HIS A 537 -18.33 -0.30 -27.58
C HIS A 537 -18.03 -0.52 -26.10
N VAL A 538 -19.05 -0.39 -25.25
CA VAL A 538 -18.93 -0.52 -23.80
C VAL A 538 -18.90 -1.98 -23.40
N VAL A 539 -17.87 -2.37 -22.65
CA VAL A 539 -17.70 -3.72 -22.10
C VAL A 539 -17.73 -3.65 -20.59
N ALA A 540 -18.78 -4.20 -19.99
CA ALA A 540 -18.99 -4.20 -18.55
C ALA A 540 -18.64 -5.57 -17.96
N PRO A 541 -17.89 -5.65 -16.85
CA PRO A 541 -17.54 -6.94 -16.26
C PRO A 541 -18.69 -7.58 -15.46
N SER A 542 -19.81 -6.87 -15.29
CA SER A 542 -21.04 -7.41 -14.69
C SER A 542 -22.26 -6.62 -15.16
N SER A 543 -23.44 -7.24 -15.09
CA SER A 543 -24.69 -6.54 -15.37
C SER A 543 -24.93 -5.39 -14.39
N VAL A 544 -24.51 -5.52 -13.13
CA VAL A 544 -24.64 -4.45 -12.13
C VAL A 544 -23.84 -3.21 -12.51
N ALA A 545 -22.64 -3.40 -13.05
CA ALA A 545 -21.81 -2.29 -13.54
C ALA A 545 -22.49 -1.58 -14.71
N LEU A 546 -23.00 -2.35 -15.67
CA LEU A 546 -23.70 -1.83 -16.85
C LEU A 546 -24.99 -1.09 -16.46
N ASP A 547 -25.85 -1.71 -15.65
CA ASP A 547 -27.11 -1.12 -15.19
C ASP A 547 -26.88 0.22 -14.46
N LEU A 548 -25.81 0.31 -13.65
CA LEU A 548 -25.45 1.55 -12.97
C LEU A 548 -24.94 2.59 -13.96
N PHE A 549 -24.13 2.18 -14.92
CA PHE A 549 -23.64 3.05 -15.98
C PHE A 549 -24.81 3.62 -16.77
N ASP A 550 -25.71 2.79 -17.31
CA ASP A 550 -26.87 3.23 -18.09
C ASP A 550 -27.81 4.13 -17.30
N ALA A 551 -27.97 3.88 -16.01
CA ALA A 551 -28.83 4.69 -15.15
C ALA A 551 -28.25 6.09 -14.85
N ARG A 552 -26.96 6.33 -15.11
CA ARG A 552 -26.22 7.52 -14.62
C ARG A 552 -25.38 8.23 -15.66
N ALA A 553 -24.94 7.53 -16.70
CA ALA A 553 -24.31 8.05 -17.89
C ALA A 553 -25.42 8.39 -18.90
N ASP A 554 -25.31 9.56 -19.53
CA ASP A 554 -26.20 9.97 -20.62
C ASP A 554 -25.44 9.92 -21.95
N PHE A 555 -24.66 8.85 -22.13
CA PHE A 555 -23.75 8.69 -23.27
C PHE A 555 -24.42 7.84 -24.36
N THR A 556 -24.16 8.17 -25.63
CA THR A 556 -24.55 7.31 -26.74
C THR A 556 -23.48 6.24 -26.94
N THR A 557 -23.85 4.97 -26.84
CA THR A 557 -22.96 3.81 -27.00
C THR A 557 -23.19 3.14 -28.36
N ALA A 558 -22.14 2.56 -28.95
CA ALA A 558 -22.26 1.78 -30.19
C ALA A 558 -22.81 0.37 -29.92
N SER A 559 -22.35 -0.24 -28.83
CA SER A 559 -22.87 -1.48 -28.29
C SER A 559 -22.54 -1.59 -26.80
N GLU A 560 -23.28 -2.41 -26.09
CA GLU A 560 -23.05 -2.73 -24.68
C GLU A 560 -22.95 -4.24 -24.52
N THR A 561 -21.95 -4.73 -23.81
CA THR A 561 -21.74 -6.16 -23.59
C THR A 561 -21.32 -6.43 -22.16
N VAL A 562 -21.97 -7.41 -21.52
CA VAL A 562 -21.55 -7.91 -20.21
C VAL A 562 -20.60 -9.08 -20.42
N LEU A 563 -19.36 -8.93 -19.98
CA LEU A 563 -18.31 -9.94 -20.08
C LEU A 563 -17.56 -10.10 -18.75
N PRO A 564 -17.97 -11.05 -17.89
CA PRO A 564 -17.29 -11.32 -16.62
C PRO A 564 -15.85 -11.80 -16.83
N HIS A 565 -14.92 -11.33 -16.01
CA HIS A 565 -13.51 -11.74 -16.10
C HIS A 565 -13.26 -13.20 -15.72
N MET A 566 -14.14 -13.80 -14.92
CA MET A 566 -14.06 -15.19 -14.49
C MET A 566 -15.45 -15.81 -14.48
N LEU A 567 -15.54 -17.03 -15.00
CA LEU A 567 -16.73 -17.86 -14.95
C LEU A 567 -16.51 -18.98 -13.94
N LEU A 568 -17.55 -19.29 -13.16
CA LEU A 568 -17.54 -20.37 -12.16
C LEU A 568 -18.51 -21.47 -12.59
N THR A 569 -18.05 -22.71 -12.59
CA THR A 569 -18.86 -23.89 -12.90
C THR A 569 -18.76 -24.90 -11.78
N ASN A 570 -19.90 -25.41 -11.34
CA ASN A 570 -19.93 -26.50 -10.38
C ASN A 570 -19.88 -27.83 -11.07
N ILE A 571 -18.95 -28.67 -10.66
CA ILE A 571 -18.87 -30.03 -11.16
C ILE A 571 -18.81 -31.04 -10.00
N PRO A 572 -19.43 -32.21 -10.18
CA PRO A 572 -19.29 -33.31 -9.22
C PRO A 572 -17.82 -33.70 -9.07
N ARG A 573 -17.39 -34.09 -7.87
CA ARG A 573 -16.06 -34.70 -7.69
C ARG A 573 -16.06 -36.12 -8.25
N ASP A 574 -15.10 -36.42 -9.12
CA ASP A 574 -14.93 -37.76 -9.70
C ASP A 574 -14.59 -38.78 -8.60
N ALA A 575 -15.29 -39.93 -8.57
CA ALA A 575 -15.00 -41.01 -7.64
C ALA A 575 -13.59 -41.67 -7.80
N LYS A 576 -12.76 -41.19 -8.75
CA LYS A 576 -11.44 -41.72 -9.11
C LYS A 576 -10.28 -40.73 -9.05
N GLY A 577 -10.53 -39.45 -8.71
CA GLY A 577 -9.50 -38.41 -8.58
C GLY A 577 -9.14 -38.13 -7.11
N SER A 578 -9.06 -39.17 -6.28
CA SER A 578 -8.95 -39.07 -4.81
C SER A 578 -7.54 -38.69 -4.31
N GLU A 579 -6.84 -37.78 -4.98
CA GLU A 579 -5.58 -37.20 -4.47
C GLU A 579 -5.75 -35.75 -3.96
N ASP A 580 -6.82 -35.04 -4.35
CA ASP A 580 -7.09 -33.64 -3.95
C ASP A 580 -8.27 -33.48 -2.96
N VAL A 581 -8.51 -34.49 -2.13
CA VAL A 581 -9.19 -34.22 -0.86
C VAL A 581 -8.06 -33.86 0.09
N PRO A 582 -8.04 -32.65 0.70
CA PRO A 582 -7.22 -32.44 1.87
C PRO A 582 -7.59 -33.59 2.81
N SER A 583 -6.68 -34.54 2.98
CA SER A 583 -6.87 -35.55 3.99
C SER A 583 -6.90 -34.77 5.30
N ASP A 584 -8.03 -34.82 6.01
CA ASP A 584 -8.17 -34.37 7.40
C ASP A 584 -7.24 -35.20 8.31
N GLU A 585 -5.93 -35.11 8.09
CA GLU A 585 -4.90 -35.78 8.87
C GLU A 585 -4.70 -35.11 10.23
N SER A 586 -5.41 -34.01 10.54
CA SER A 586 -5.38 -33.44 11.89
C SER A 586 -6.04 -34.35 12.93
N GLY A 587 -6.95 -35.26 12.52
CA GLY A 587 -7.46 -36.33 13.39
C GLY A 587 -8.10 -35.87 14.70
N ASP A 588 -8.39 -34.57 14.85
CA ASP A 588 -9.00 -33.97 16.02
C ASP A 588 -10.44 -33.56 15.68
N PRO A 589 -11.46 -34.26 16.22
CA PRO A 589 -12.86 -33.93 15.97
C PRO A 589 -13.28 -32.54 16.50
N ASP A 590 -12.44 -31.83 17.26
CA ASP A 590 -12.65 -30.43 17.62
C ASP A 590 -12.20 -29.43 16.54
N ASP A 591 -11.27 -29.79 15.64
CA ASP A 591 -10.81 -28.94 14.52
C ASP A 591 -11.91 -28.79 13.45
N ASP A 592 -12.66 -29.87 13.22
CA ASP A 592 -13.83 -29.94 12.36
C ASP A 592 -15.03 -29.11 12.85
N ARG A 593 -14.95 -28.50 14.03
CA ARG A 593 -15.99 -27.60 14.58
C ARG A 593 -15.64 -26.13 14.48
N VAL A 594 -14.38 -25.80 14.19
CA VAL A 594 -13.93 -24.41 14.09
C VAL A 594 -14.29 -23.88 12.72
N ILE A 595 -15.04 -22.77 12.68
CA ILE A 595 -15.41 -22.08 11.44
C ILE A 595 -14.32 -21.10 11.09
N THR A 596 -13.76 -21.25 9.89
CA THR A 596 -12.70 -20.38 9.39
C THR A 596 -13.30 -19.21 8.62
N VAL A 597 -13.04 -17.98 9.08
CA VAL A 597 -13.54 -16.74 8.48
C VAL A 597 -12.37 -15.94 7.87
N GLY A 598 -12.40 -15.76 6.57
CA GLY A 598 -11.36 -15.12 5.78
C GLY A 598 -11.62 -13.66 5.40
N PHE A 599 -10.55 -12.89 5.24
CA PHE A 599 -10.53 -11.62 4.50
C PHE A 599 -9.45 -11.65 3.43
N LEU A 600 -9.80 -11.35 2.18
CA LEU A 600 -8.91 -11.48 1.02
C LEU A 600 -8.42 -10.12 0.50
N GLY A 601 -7.13 -10.05 0.17
CA GLY A 601 -6.50 -8.93 -0.51
C GLY A 601 -6.06 -7.80 0.42
N THR A 602 -6.11 -6.55 -0.04
CA THR A 602 -5.62 -5.40 0.72
C THR A 602 -6.57 -5.03 1.87
N PRO A 603 -6.07 -4.85 3.12
CA PRO A 603 -6.87 -4.49 4.30
C PRO A 603 -7.30 -3.02 4.27
N ALA A 604 -8.21 -2.69 3.34
CA ALA A 604 -8.65 -1.33 3.11
C ALA A 604 -10.05 -1.09 3.71
N ALA A 605 -10.26 0.10 4.30
CA ALA A 605 -11.55 0.47 4.88
C ALA A 605 -12.71 0.37 3.87
N HIS A 606 -12.46 0.71 2.60
CA HIS A 606 -13.49 0.65 1.55
C HIS A 606 -13.84 -0.77 1.09
N LYS A 607 -12.97 -1.75 1.36
CA LYS A 607 -13.19 -3.20 1.20
C LYS A 607 -13.77 -3.85 2.46
N GLY A 608 -13.96 -3.06 3.52
CA GLY A 608 -14.60 -3.51 4.75
C GLY A 608 -13.66 -4.07 5.81
N TRP A 609 -12.37 -3.76 5.73
CA TRP A 609 -11.39 -4.20 6.75
C TRP A 609 -11.83 -3.87 8.19
N HIS A 610 -12.29 -2.65 8.43
CA HIS A 610 -12.84 -2.22 9.72
C HIS A 610 -14.03 -3.08 10.22
N VAL A 611 -14.81 -3.67 9.31
CA VAL A 611 -15.91 -4.58 9.67
C VAL A 611 -15.35 -5.94 10.08
N PHE A 612 -14.34 -6.41 9.36
CA PHE A 612 -13.61 -7.63 9.70
C PHE A 612 -12.90 -7.50 11.06
N GLU A 613 -12.22 -6.38 11.32
CA GLU A 613 -11.61 -6.08 12.63
C GLU A 613 -12.64 -6.07 13.77
N ARG A 614 -13.79 -5.43 13.56
CA ARG A 614 -14.88 -5.42 14.54
C ARG A 614 -15.38 -6.84 14.83
N LEU A 615 -15.59 -7.64 13.78
CA LEU A 615 -16.04 -9.03 13.90
C LEU A 615 -15.01 -9.87 14.66
N MET A 616 -13.73 -9.78 14.30
CA MET A 616 -12.62 -10.43 15.00
C MET A 616 -12.61 -10.03 16.48
N SER A 617 -12.67 -8.74 16.78
CA SER A 617 -12.61 -8.23 18.16
C SER A 617 -13.76 -8.75 19.03
N GLN A 618 -14.97 -8.84 18.47
CA GLN A 618 -16.16 -9.33 19.18
C GLN A 618 -16.10 -10.85 19.41
N LEU A 619 -15.65 -11.61 18.40
CA LEU A 619 -15.67 -13.08 18.43
C LEU A 619 -14.36 -13.71 18.91
N ARG A 620 -13.29 -12.94 19.18
CA ARG A 620 -11.96 -13.45 19.57
C ARG A 620 -11.93 -14.42 20.77
N ARG A 621 -12.96 -14.40 21.62
CA ARG A 621 -13.06 -15.28 22.80
C ARG A 621 -13.91 -16.53 22.54
N ASN A 622 -14.58 -16.60 21.40
CA ASN A 622 -15.37 -17.75 21.01
C ASN A 622 -14.46 -18.76 20.28
N PRO A 623 -14.21 -19.96 20.86
CA PRO A 623 -13.32 -20.94 20.26
C PRO A 623 -13.87 -21.57 18.97
N SER A 624 -15.15 -21.34 18.65
CA SER A 624 -15.80 -21.86 17.44
C SER A 624 -15.37 -21.12 16.17
N TYR A 625 -14.60 -20.03 16.29
CA TYR A 625 -14.23 -19.18 15.17
C TYR A 625 -12.72 -18.98 15.08
N ARG A 626 -12.18 -19.16 13.87
CA ARG A 626 -10.81 -18.81 13.50
C ARG A 626 -10.84 -17.76 12.40
N PHE A 627 -10.00 -16.74 12.51
CA PHE A 627 -9.92 -15.67 11.53
C PHE A 627 -8.61 -15.74 10.75
N VAL A 628 -8.71 -15.56 9.43
CA VAL A 628 -7.56 -15.62 8.53
C VAL A 628 -7.55 -14.40 7.61
N PHE A 629 -6.39 -13.76 7.49
CA PHE A 629 -6.15 -12.71 6.53
C PHE A 629 -5.25 -13.21 5.41
N PHE A 630 -5.74 -13.12 4.17
CA PHE A 630 -5.04 -13.55 2.96
C PHE A 630 -4.52 -12.34 2.19
N GLY A 631 -3.20 -12.12 2.17
CA GLY A 631 -2.64 -11.03 1.38
C GLY A 631 -1.19 -10.69 1.69
N THR A 632 -0.63 -9.78 0.88
CA THR A 632 0.77 -9.36 1.01
C THR A 632 1.00 -8.39 2.16
N ALA A 633 0.00 -7.57 2.49
CA ALA A 633 0.12 -6.60 3.58
C ALA A 633 0.40 -7.30 4.91
N THR A 634 1.08 -6.61 5.81
CA THR A 634 1.13 -7.00 7.22
C THR A 634 0.29 -5.97 7.96
N PRO A 635 -1.01 -6.22 8.18
CA PRO A 635 -1.83 -5.32 8.96
C PRO A 635 -1.14 -5.06 10.30
N SER A 636 -1.17 -3.81 10.75
CA SER A 636 -0.61 -3.43 12.05
C SER A 636 -1.29 -4.17 13.21
N MET A 637 -2.51 -4.65 12.99
CA MET A 637 -3.30 -5.41 13.95
C MET A 637 -4.01 -6.58 13.26
N LEU A 638 -3.73 -7.81 13.72
CA LEU A 638 -4.42 -9.01 13.29
C LEU A 638 -4.51 -9.98 14.47
N TRP A 639 -5.72 -10.19 15.00
CA TRP A 639 -5.98 -11.19 16.05
C TRP A 639 -6.17 -12.62 15.50
N GLY A 640 -6.06 -12.78 14.17
CA GLY A 640 -6.12 -14.05 13.46
C GLY A 640 -4.78 -14.48 12.88
N THR A 641 -4.79 -15.47 11.99
CA THR A 641 -3.61 -15.89 11.24
C THR A 641 -3.48 -15.09 9.95
N ARG A 642 -2.23 -14.84 9.53
CA ARG A 642 -1.93 -14.27 8.22
C ARG A 642 -1.42 -15.36 7.31
N THR A 643 -2.06 -15.52 6.16
CA THR A 643 -1.60 -16.36 5.06
C THR A 643 -1.05 -15.42 3.98
N PRO A 644 0.28 -15.31 3.82
CA PRO A 644 0.87 -14.43 2.82
C PRO A 644 0.53 -14.94 1.43
N VAL A 645 -0.18 -14.13 0.64
CA VAL A 645 -0.57 -14.47 -0.72
C VAL A 645 -0.17 -13.34 -1.65
N HIS A 646 0.52 -13.69 -2.75
CA HIS A 646 0.87 -12.78 -3.82
C HIS A 646 0.45 -13.39 -5.16
N VAL A 647 -0.71 -12.97 -5.67
CA VAL A 647 -1.17 -13.34 -7.01
C VAL A 647 -0.23 -12.69 -8.02
N THR A 648 0.22 -13.44 -9.02
CA THR A 648 1.07 -12.93 -10.11
C THR A 648 0.58 -13.45 -11.46
N ALA A 649 1.12 -12.91 -12.55
CA ALA A 649 0.89 -13.47 -13.87
C ALA A 649 1.39 -14.93 -14.00
N ALA A 650 2.47 -15.30 -13.31
CA ALA A 650 3.02 -16.64 -13.32
C ALA A 650 2.26 -17.62 -12.41
N ASP A 651 1.60 -17.09 -11.37
CA ASP A 651 0.76 -17.82 -10.44
C ASP A 651 -0.55 -17.06 -10.18
N PRO A 652 -1.51 -17.16 -11.13
CA PRO A 652 -2.79 -16.47 -11.04
C PRO A 652 -3.75 -17.12 -10.04
N ASN A 653 -3.47 -18.36 -9.60
CA ASN A 653 -4.34 -19.12 -8.70
C ASN A 653 -3.88 -19.07 -7.23
N ALA A 654 -2.76 -18.40 -6.91
CA ALA A 654 -2.22 -18.32 -5.56
C ALA A 654 -3.25 -18.03 -4.45
N MET A 655 -4.22 -17.14 -4.72
CA MET A 655 -5.29 -16.84 -3.75
C MET A 655 -6.30 -17.98 -3.61
N ILE A 656 -6.68 -18.60 -4.72
CA ILE A 656 -7.58 -19.76 -4.76
C ILE A 656 -6.97 -20.91 -3.95
N ASP A 657 -5.70 -21.20 -4.22
CA ASP A 657 -4.97 -22.28 -3.59
C ASP A 657 -4.78 -22.01 -2.08
N ALA A 658 -4.51 -20.77 -1.70
CA ALA A 658 -4.39 -20.39 -0.29
C ALA A 658 -5.71 -20.51 0.47
N VAL A 659 -6.84 -20.07 -0.13
CA VAL A 659 -8.18 -20.20 0.46
C VAL A 659 -8.52 -21.67 0.70
N ALA A 660 -8.22 -22.52 -0.30
CA ALA A 660 -8.43 -23.96 -0.20
C ALA A 660 -7.52 -24.60 0.86
N ALA A 661 -6.23 -24.25 0.89
CA ALA A 661 -5.26 -24.79 1.84
C ALA A 661 -5.58 -24.43 3.31
N GLU A 662 -6.17 -23.26 3.53
CA GLU A 662 -6.64 -22.84 4.86
C GLU A 662 -8.02 -23.41 5.22
N ASN A 663 -8.63 -24.24 4.37
CA ASN A 663 -9.99 -24.76 4.54
C ASN A 663 -11.02 -23.65 4.89
N CYS A 664 -10.83 -22.45 4.33
CA CYS A 664 -11.58 -21.26 4.71
C CYS A 664 -13.07 -21.41 4.40
N ASP A 665 -13.97 -21.38 5.38
CA ASP A 665 -15.40 -21.60 5.16
C ASP A 665 -16.10 -20.35 4.61
N LEU A 666 -15.92 -19.23 5.29
CA LEU A 666 -16.66 -17.99 5.03
C LEU A 666 -15.69 -16.86 4.74
N VAL A 667 -15.89 -16.12 3.65
CA VAL A 667 -15.10 -14.92 3.33
C VAL A 667 -15.96 -13.68 3.54
N LEU A 668 -15.48 -12.74 4.34
CA LEU A 668 -16.12 -11.43 4.50
C LEU A 668 -15.63 -10.47 3.43
N HIS A 669 -16.48 -10.18 2.43
CA HIS A 669 -16.23 -9.16 1.42
C HIS A 669 -17.20 -7.99 1.59
N TRP A 670 -16.80 -6.95 2.31
CA TRP A 670 -17.71 -5.86 2.72
C TRP A 670 -17.40 -4.53 2.02
N ALA A 671 -17.56 -4.51 0.70
CA ALA A 671 -17.34 -3.31 -0.11
C ALA A 671 -18.33 -2.19 0.24
N THR A 672 -17.84 -0.96 0.38
CA THR A 672 -18.66 0.23 0.72
C THR A 672 -19.16 1.00 -0.51
N TRP A 673 -19.07 0.37 -1.67
CA TRP A 673 -19.45 0.88 -2.98
C TRP A 673 -19.80 -0.30 -3.88
N PRO A 674 -20.56 -0.09 -4.97
CA PRO A 674 -20.95 -1.16 -5.86
C PRO A 674 -19.79 -1.56 -6.77
N GLU A 675 -18.99 -2.54 -6.34
CA GLU A 675 -17.89 -3.06 -7.16
C GLU A 675 -18.40 -3.51 -8.53
N THR A 676 -17.69 -3.09 -9.58
CA THR A 676 -17.96 -3.48 -10.98
C THR A 676 -17.65 -4.96 -11.21
N PHE A 677 -16.57 -5.44 -10.60
CA PHE A 677 -16.16 -6.83 -10.51
C PHE A 677 -15.32 -7.04 -9.24
N SER A 678 -15.14 -8.30 -8.84
CA SER A 678 -14.42 -8.62 -7.61
C SER A 678 -13.65 -9.94 -7.74
N LEU A 679 -12.38 -9.87 -8.14
CA LEU A 679 -11.53 -11.06 -8.26
C LEU A 679 -11.51 -11.87 -6.96
N SER A 680 -11.38 -11.21 -5.80
CA SER A 680 -11.40 -11.87 -4.49
C SER A 680 -12.69 -12.62 -4.19
N THR A 681 -13.83 -12.17 -4.70
CA THR A 681 -15.10 -12.91 -4.56
C THR A 681 -15.09 -14.18 -5.39
N TYR A 682 -14.61 -14.10 -6.64
CA TYR A 682 -14.50 -15.27 -7.51
C TYR A 682 -13.43 -16.25 -7.01
N GLU A 683 -12.29 -15.75 -6.55
CA GLU A 683 -11.21 -16.53 -5.95
C GLU A 683 -11.68 -17.24 -4.67
N ALA A 684 -12.46 -16.58 -3.82
CA ALA A 684 -13.06 -17.21 -2.65
C ALA A 684 -13.92 -18.42 -3.03
N TYR A 685 -14.80 -18.26 -4.02
CA TYR A 685 -15.64 -19.36 -4.50
C TYR A 685 -14.84 -20.50 -5.13
N ALA A 686 -13.85 -20.18 -5.97
CA ALA A 686 -13.00 -21.18 -6.60
C ALA A 686 -12.16 -21.94 -5.54
N GLY A 687 -11.72 -21.26 -4.48
CA GLY A 687 -11.08 -21.86 -3.31
C GLY A 687 -12.05 -22.62 -2.40
N GLY A 688 -13.34 -22.63 -2.74
CA GLY A 688 -14.40 -23.37 -2.08
C GLY A 688 -15.15 -22.62 -0.98
N ALA A 689 -14.81 -21.37 -0.66
CA ALA A 689 -15.46 -20.58 0.39
C ALA A 689 -16.78 -19.96 -0.06
N TRP A 690 -17.68 -19.71 0.89
CA TRP A 690 -18.90 -18.91 0.67
C TRP A 690 -18.68 -17.46 1.10
N VAL A 691 -19.42 -16.52 0.50
CA VAL A 691 -19.12 -15.09 0.66
C VAL A 691 -20.21 -14.37 1.45
N LEU A 692 -19.79 -13.67 2.50
CA LEU A 692 -20.63 -12.77 3.30
C LEU A 692 -20.43 -11.33 2.84
N THR A 693 -21.51 -10.63 2.52
CA THR A 693 -21.41 -9.26 2.00
C THR A 693 -22.60 -8.39 2.40
N ASN A 694 -22.58 -7.12 1.99
CA ASN A 694 -23.67 -6.17 2.21
C ASN A 694 -24.44 -5.89 0.91
N ARG A 695 -25.61 -5.26 1.02
CA ARG A 695 -26.47 -4.99 -0.14
C ARG A 695 -25.89 -4.03 -1.19
N ILE A 696 -24.91 -3.21 -0.83
CA ILE A 696 -24.37 -2.15 -1.71
C ILE A 696 -23.08 -2.56 -2.41
N SER A 697 -22.59 -3.78 -2.22
CA SER A 697 -21.30 -4.25 -2.76
C SER A 697 -21.30 -4.57 -4.25
N GLY A 698 -22.39 -4.28 -4.97
CA GLY A 698 -22.44 -4.34 -6.43
C GLY A 698 -22.40 -5.76 -6.96
N ASN A 699 -21.44 -6.04 -7.85
CA ASN A 699 -21.21 -7.37 -8.42
C ASN A 699 -21.12 -8.45 -7.34
N VAL A 700 -20.48 -8.17 -6.21
CA VAL A 700 -20.33 -9.14 -5.11
C VAL A 700 -21.69 -9.63 -4.60
N ALA A 701 -22.59 -8.69 -4.26
CA ALA A 701 -23.94 -9.03 -3.82
C ALA A 701 -24.77 -9.70 -4.92
N ALA A 702 -24.55 -9.36 -6.19
CA ALA A 702 -25.22 -10.04 -7.31
C ALA A 702 -24.72 -11.48 -7.48
N THR A 703 -23.40 -11.71 -7.39
CA THR A 703 -22.82 -13.05 -7.44
C THR A 703 -23.34 -13.91 -6.29
N VAL A 704 -23.32 -13.43 -5.04
CA VAL A 704 -23.87 -14.17 -3.88
C VAL A 704 -25.33 -14.56 -4.08
N ARG A 705 -26.16 -13.66 -4.60
CA ARG A 705 -27.58 -13.96 -4.88
C ARG A 705 -27.76 -14.95 -6.02
N ALA A 706 -26.93 -14.87 -7.06
CA ALA A 706 -27.02 -15.75 -8.23
C ALA A 706 -26.53 -17.16 -7.94
N THR A 707 -25.52 -17.30 -7.07
CA THR A 707 -24.96 -18.60 -6.68
C THR A 707 -25.66 -19.24 -5.50
N GLU A 708 -26.41 -18.46 -4.70
CA GLU A 708 -27.01 -18.86 -3.41
C GLU A 708 -25.96 -19.36 -2.39
N ARG A 709 -24.70 -18.93 -2.53
CA ARG A 709 -23.56 -19.42 -1.73
C ARG A 709 -22.97 -18.35 -0.83
N GLY A 710 -23.75 -17.97 0.16
CA GLY A 710 -23.40 -16.92 1.10
C GLY A 710 -24.61 -16.12 1.50
N GLU A 711 -24.40 -14.95 2.09
CA GLU A 711 -25.48 -14.13 2.62
C GLU A 711 -25.23 -12.64 2.35
N VAL A 712 -26.32 -11.92 2.03
CA VAL A 712 -26.30 -10.48 1.78
C VAL A 712 -27.04 -9.72 2.87
N PHE A 713 -26.27 -9.12 3.77
CA PHE A 713 -26.80 -8.43 4.95
C PHE A 713 -27.24 -7.00 4.67
N ALA A 714 -28.26 -6.54 5.41
CA ALA A 714 -28.73 -5.16 5.33
C ALA A 714 -27.81 -4.22 6.11
N THR A 715 -27.40 -4.66 7.30
CA THR A 715 -26.60 -3.88 8.25
C THR A 715 -25.46 -4.71 8.82
N GLN A 716 -24.48 -4.05 9.43
CA GLN A 716 -23.42 -4.75 10.16
C GLN A 716 -23.98 -5.49 11.39
N ASP A 717 -25.06 -4.99 12.00
CA ASP A 717 -25.64 -5.65 13.17
C ASP A 717 -26.32 -6.98 12.77
N ASP A 718 -26.89 -7.08 11.56
CA ASP A 718 -27.40 -8.35 11.03
C ASP A 718 -26.28 -9.38 10.80
N LEU A 719 -25.09 -8.89 10.39
CA LEU A 719 -23.90 -9.73 10.24
C LEU A 719 -23.42 -10.23 11.59
N ILE A 720 -23.36 -9.39 12.62
CA ILE A 720 -22.98 -9.83 13.97
C ILE A 720 -23.98 -10.84 14.51
N ALA A 721 -25.28 -10.55 14.41
CA ALA A 721 -26.33 -11.48 14.85
C ALA A 721 -26.21 -12.85 14.17
N PHE A 722 -25.83 -12.91 12.90
CA PHE A 722 -25.61 -14.16 12.15
C PHE A 722 -24.53 -15.07 12.75
N PHE A 723 -23.50 -14.50 13.37
CA PHE A 723 -22.47 -15.26 14.09
C PHE A 723 -22.83 -15.57 15.55
N GLU A 724 -23.87 -14.92 16.10
CA GLU A 724 -24.30 -15.11 17.48
C GLU A 724 -25.51 -16.05 17.60
N ASP A 725 -26.30 -16.21 16.54
CA ASP A 725 -27.60 -16.91 16.56
C ASP A 725 -27.58 -18.34 15.97
N GLY A 726 -26.41 -18.87 15.61
CA GLY A 726 -26.25 -20.24 15.10
C GLY A 726 -26.31 -20.38 13.58
N ARG A 727 -26.58 -19.30 12.84
CA ARG A 727 -26.69 -19.36 11.36
C ARG A 727 -25.34 -19.54 10.67
N ALA A 728 -24.26 -18.99 11.21
CA ALA A 728 -22.91 -19.20 10.67
C ALA A 728 -22.49 -20.68 10.71
N GLU A 729 -22.80 -21.37 11.82
CA GLU A 729 -22.56 -22.79 12.02
C GLU A 729 -23.33 -23.64 11.02
N ALA A 730 -24.63 -23.38 10.86
CA ALA A 730 -25.46 -24.09 9.88
C ALA A 730 -24.98 -23.87 8.44
N MET A 731 -24.52 -22.65 8.12
CA MET A 731 -23.97 -22.32 6.80
C MET A 731 -22.66 -23.06 6.53
N ALA A 732 -21.73 -23.08 7.49
CA ALA A 732 -20.47 -23.80 7.36
C ALA A 732 -20.69 -25.32 7.20
N GLU A 733 -21.63 -25.91 7.95
CA GLU A 733 -21.99 -27.32 7.81
C GLU A 733 -22.53 -27.64 6.41
N ALA A 734 -23.45 -26.82 5.89
CA ALA A 734 -24.00 -26.97 4.54
C ALA A 734 -22.92 -26.86 3.46
N LEU A 735 -22.02 -25.88 3.60
CA LEU A 735 -20.89 -25.69 2.69
C LEU A 735 -19.96 -26.91 2.68
N ARG A 736 -19.57 -27.44 3.85
CA ARG A 736 -18.67 -28.59 3.95
C ARG A 736 -19.30 -29.85 3.36
N ALA A 737 -20.60 -30.06 3.56
CA ALA A 737 -21.33 -31.15 2.90
C ALA A 737 -21.33 -31.00 1.36
N GLU A 738 -21.44 -29.77 0.86
CA GLU A 738 -21.35 -29.48 -0.57
C GLU A 738 -19.94 -29.77 -1.13
N ARG A 739 -18.88 -29.31 -0.46
CA ARG A 739 -17.47 -29.54 -0.83
C ARG A 739 -17.09 -31.01 -0.92
N ALA A 740 -17.72 -31.86 -0.10
CA ALA A 740 -17.50 -33.29 -0.11
C ALA A 740 -17.97 -33.96 -1.42
N THR A 741 -18.92 -33.36 -2.13
CA THR A 741 -19.53 -33.94 -3.34
C THR A 741 -19.25 -33.16 -4.62
N ASN A 742 -18.95 -31.86 -4.51
CA ASN A 742 -18.71 -30.97 -5.64
C ASN A 742 -17.39 -30.21 -5.48
N LYS A 743 -16.85 -29.76 -6.61
CA LYS A 743 -15.81 -28.73 -6.68
C LYS A 743 -16.23 -27.61 -7.62
N VAL A 744 -15.70 -26.43 -7.38
CA VAL A 744 -15.90 -25.26 -8.26
C VAL A 744 -14.71 -25.23 -9.22
N GLU A 745 -14.99 -25.33 -10.52
CA GLU A 745 -14.01 -25.01 -11.55
C GLU A 745 -14.18 -23.55 -11.97
N HIS A 746 -13.05 -22.90 -12.25
CA HIS A 746 -13.03 -21.54 -12.75
C HIS A 746 -12.37 -21.46 -14.11
N GLN A 747 -12.84 -20.53 -14.93
CA GLN A 747 -12.25 -20.21 -16.22
C GLN A 747 -12.14 -18.69 -16.35
N LEU A 748 -10.93 -18.20 -16.61
CA LEU A 748 -10.72 -16.79 -16.96
C LEU A 748 -11.25 -16.52 -18.38
N SER A 749 -11.92 -15.37 -18.55
CA SER A 749 -12.34 -14.88 -19.87
C SER A 749 -11.15 -14.66 -20.79
N GLN A 750 -11.38 -14.62 -22.09
CA GLN A 750 -10.38 -14.19 -23.08
C GLN A 750 -10.37 -12.67 -23.26
N MET A 751 -10.91 -11.92 -22.29
CA MET A 751 -11.00 -10.46 -22.33
C MET A 751 -11.69 -10.01 -23.63
N ILE A 752 -11.20 -8.96 -24.29
CA ILE A 752 -11.86 -8.45 -25.50
C ILE A 752 -11.98 -9.47 -26.64
N TYR A 753 -11.16 -10.52 -26.63
CA TYR A 753 -11.21 -11.55 -27.67
C TYR A 753 -12.48 -12.40 -27.63
N ASP A 754 -13.14 -12.55 -26.47
CA ASP A 754 -14.44 -13.23 -26.43
C ASP A 754 -15.50 -12.50 -27.29
N ILE A 755 -15.37 -11.19 -27.43
CA ILE A 755 -16.24 -10.36 -28.29
C ILE A 755 -15.78 -10.47 -29.75
N TRP A 756 -14.49 -10.24 -30.01
CA TRP A 756 -13.97 -10.24 -31.37
C TRP A 756 -14.08 -11.60 -32.06
N ASP A 757 -13.90 -12.71 -31.34
CA ASP A 757 -14.07 -14.05 -31.89
C ASP A 757 -15.54 -14.33 -32.25
N ALA A 758 -16.48 -13.84 -31.43
CA ALA A 758 -17.91 -13.97 -31.71
C ALA A 758 -18.30 -13.15 -32.95
N GLU A 759 -17.76 -11.95 -33.11
CA GLU A 759 -17.94 -11.13 -34.31
C GLU A 759 -17.37 -11.83 -35.55
N GLU A 760 -16.13 -12.34 -35.48
CA GLU A 760 -15.48 -13.07 -36.58
C GLU A 760 -16.23 -14.37 -36.95
N ALA A 761 -16.86 -15.05 -36.00
CA ALA A 761 -17.66 -16.26 -36.27
C ALA A 761 -19.02 -15.97 -36.94
N THR A 762 -19.51 -14.74 -36.82
CA THR A 762 -20.79 -14.30 -37.41
C THR A 762 -20.65 -13.59 -38.76
N ALA A 763 -19.43 -13.14 -39.09
CA ALA A 763 -19.05 -12.52 -40.36
C ALA A 763 -18.70 -13.58 -41.43
#